data_AF-A0A367GT59-F1
#
_entry.id   AF-A0A367GT59-F1
#
_cell.length_a   1.000
_cell.length_b   1.000
_cell.length_c   1.000
_cell.angle_alpha   90.00
_cell.angle_beta   90.00
_cell.angle_gamma   90.00
#
_symmetry.space_group_name_H-M   'P 1'
#
loop_
_entity.id
_entity.type
_entity.pdbx_description
1 polymer ?
#
loop_
_entity_poly.entity_id
_entity_poly.type
_entity_poly.pdbx_seq_one_letter_code
_entity_poly.pdbx_strand_id
1 'polypeptide(L)'
;MSDQIKHPAEENPEELLDLKLTGPKKVAAGVKAVTEALKDVVEETGGPRGIKALFKMNQKGGFDCSSCAWPDPDDDRSALGEYCENGAKALAEEATTKKLTAEFFAQNSVADLARLNDYEIGKKGRIAEPVYLPKGGTHYQPISWDAAFKKIADHLNTLASPDEAAFYTSGRTSNEASFMYQLFIREYGTNNLPDCSNMCHESSGVALNETIGIGKGTVKLEDFYHSDVIVILGQNPGTNHPRMLSALEKAKNNGAKIISINPLYEAGLMAFKNPQNVKGVIGSGTQLTDLYLQVKINGDMALLKAIELLLYRAEQDNPGTVFDHRFIAEKTVGYEDFAAAIQNYDLNELADAAGVPLWQIQQAAAMMKKTSKIIFCWAMGLTQHVNGVDTIKEVVNLCLLKGAIGKPNAGLCPVRGHSNVQGNRTMLINDKPTQQQLDKLQEIFGFEPPRKNGYDVVEAIVAMHQEKVKVLFCMGGNFLSATPDTVYTAEALRKTKLTVNVSTKLNRGHLVVGEESIILPTLSRSDKDVVNGIDQFITSENSMGVVQMSKGILEPVSNNLLNETQIVCKLAKATLGSRSVVDWDRYATSYDDVRDLIAMAIPGFADYNKRVREPGGFYLPNAPREGSFDTPQLNNKAGFTVTTVPENSLAADEYVLMTIRTHDQFNTTIYGLDDRYRGVHNERRVIFMNASDIQKAGLQPGDKVDLYNYHDGVERVARLFVVVPYNIPEGNTAGYYPETNVLVPIHSVALKSNTPTSKYVVIKIRKHAVKAA
;
A
#
# COMPACT_ATOMS: atom_id res chain seq x y z
N MET A 1 -31.94 7.42 27.55
CA MET A 1 -30.56 6.90 27.69
C MET A 1 -30.68 5.38 27.69
N SER A 2 -30.92 4.81 26.51
CA SER A 2 -31.20 3.39 26.31
C SER A 2 -29.92 2.64 25.97
N ASP A 3 -29.75 1.48 26.60
CA ASP A 3 -28.79 0.41 26.33
C ASP A 3 -27.37 0.83 25.96
N GLN A 4 -26.51 0.77 26.99
CA GLN A 4 -25.07 0.76 26.89
C GLN A 4 -24.62 -0.14 25.73
N ILE A 5 -24.00 0.46 24.72
CA ILE A 5 -23.24 -0.22 23.68
C ILE A 5 -22.25 -1.17 24.40
N LYS A 6 -22.53 -2.48 24.40
CA LYS A 6 -21.68 -3.48 25.08
C LYS A 6 -20.27 -3.54 24.49
N HIS A 7 -20.08 -3.13 23.23
CA HIS A 7 -18.80 -3.14 22.52
C HIS A 7 -18.61 -1.89 21.64
N PRO A 8 -17.49 -1.17 21.73
CA PRO A 8 -17.19 -0.02 20.86
C PRO A 8 -17.34 -0.36 19.37
N ALA A 9 -17.94 0.55 18.60
CA ALA A 9 -18.25 0.35 17.18
C ALA A 9 -16.98 0.19 16.31
N GLU A 10 -16.98 -0.85 15.49
CA GLU A 10 -15.88 -1.24 14.58
C GLU A 10 -15.85 -0.47 13.25
N GLU A 11 -16.97 0.12 12.87
CA GLU A 11 -17.12 0.89 11.65
C GLU A 11 -17.33 2.37 11.94
N ASN A 12 -17.21 3.20 10.91
CA ASN A 12 -17.63 4.60 10.99
C ASN A 12 -19.14 4.68 11.24
N PRO A 13 -19.62 5.72 11.95
CA PRO A 13 -21.06 5.93 12.16
C PRO A 13 -21.86 5.84 10.86
N GLU A 14 -23.04 5.24 10.93
CA GLU A 14 -24.02 5.20 9.83
C GLU A 14 -24.77 6.53 9.72
N GLU A 15 -24.01 7.61 9.54
CA GLU A 15 -24.52 8.97 9.44
C GLU A 15 -24.04 9.59 8.13
N LEU A 16 -24.96 10.26 7.43
CA LEU A 16 -24.63 11.07 6.27
C LEU A 16 -24.21 12.46 6.74
N LEU A 17 -23.26 13.03 6.01
CA LEU A 17 -22.78 14.38 6.20
C LEU A 17 -23.51 15.32 5.23
N ASP A 18 -22.97 16.52 5.01
CA ASP A 18 -23.54 17.52 4.07
C ASP A 18 -22.88 17.36 2.69
N LEU A 19 -23.26 16.28 1.99
CA LEU A 19 -22.76 15.93 0.66
C LEU A 19 -22.99 17.08 -0.34
N LYS A 20 -21.90 17.54 -0.96
CA LYS A 20 -21.94 18.46 -2.11
C LYS A 20 -21.29 17.82 -3.31
N LEU A 21 -22.00 17.83 -4.45
CA LEU A 21 -21.50 17.29 -5.70
C LEU A 21 -21.12 18.39 -6.68
N THR A 22 -20.00 18.17 -7.36
CA THR A 22 -19.49 18.97 -8.46
C THR A 22 -19.03 18.05 -9.59
N GLY A 23 -18.78 18.59 -10.78
CA GLY A 23 -18.25 17.79 -11.89
C GLY A 23 -16.82 17.30 -11.62
N PRO A 24 -16.46 16.07 -12.05
CA PRO A 24 -15.09 15.55 -11.96
C PRO A 24 -14.07 16.47 -12.64
N LYS A 25 -12.88 16.56 -12.07
CA LYS A 25 -11.77 17.34 -12.64
C LYS A 25 -11.06 16.54 -13.72
N LYS A 26 -10.60 17.25 -14.75
CA LYS A 26 -9.80 16.69 -15.85
C LYS A 26 -8.30 16.93 -15.71
N VAL A 27 -7.88 17.61 -14.64
CA VAL A 27 -6.51 18.05 -14.41
C VAL A 27 -6.17 17.87 -12.94
N ALA A 28 -5.02 17.28 -12.65
CA ALA A 28 -4.47 17.15 -11.30
C ALA A 28 -3.47 18.27 -10.96
N ALA A 29 -3.34 18.55 -9.66
CA ALA A 29 -2.50 19.59 -9.07
C ALA A 29 -2.82 21.03 -9.53
N GLY A 30 -1.95 21.99 -9.19
CA GLY A 30 -2.09 23.42 -9.49
C GLY A 30 -2.02 24.30 -8.24
N VAL A 31 -2.17 25.63 -8.40
CA VAL A 31 -2.03 26.61 -7.30
C VAL A 31 -2.96 26.32 -6.13
N LYS A 32 -4.20 25.89 -6.41
CA LYS A 32 -5.18 25.52 -5.37
C LYS A 32 -4.70 24.37 -4.48
N ALA A 33 -4.02 23.38 -5.07
CA ALA A 33 -3.43 22.25 -4.35
C ALA A 33 -2.34 22.68 -3.37
N VAL A 34 -1.52 23.65 -3.76
CA VAL A 34 -0.47 24.21 -2.90
C VAL A 34 -1.08 25.03 -1.76
N THR A 35 -2.12 25.83 -2.03
CA THR A 35 -2.77 26.64 -0.99
C THR A 35 -3.52 25.79 0.04
N GLU A 36 -4.21 24.73 -0.37
CA GLU A 36 -4.89 23.79 0.55
C GLU A 36 -3.87 23.05 1.43
N ALA A 37 -2.80 22.53 0.83
CA ALA A 37 -1.69 21.90 1.55
C ALA A 37 -1.05 22.82 2.61
N LEU A 38 -0.78 24.08 2.24
CA LEU A 38 -0.19 25.06 3.16
C LEU A 38 -1.13 25.43 4.29
N LYS A 39 -2.44 25.52 4.03
CA LYS A 39 -3.45 25.79 5.05
C LYS A 39 -3.45 24.70 6.12
N ASP A 40 -3.52 23.43 5.70
CA ASP A 40 -3.50 22.29 6.63
C ASP A 40 -2.22 22.27 7.48
N VAL A 41 -1.07 22.54 6.87
CA VAL A 41 0.22 22.64 7.58
C VAL A 41 0.19 23.76 8.62
N VAL A 42 -0.32 24.93 8.27
CA VAL A 42 -0.38 26.07 9.20
C VAL A 42 -1.35 25.79 10.36
N GLU A 43 -2.54 25.27 10.06
CA GLU A 43 -3.59 25.00 11.06
C GLU A 43 -3.20 23.90 12.05
N GLU A 44 -2.52 22.84 11.60
CA GLU A 44 -2.17 21.73 12.49
C GLU A 44 -0.86 21.95 13.28
N THR A 45 0.10 22.71 12.74
CA THR A 45 1.48 22.75 13.29
C THR A 45 1.86 24.07 13.96
N GLY A 46 1.03 25.12 13.86
CA GLY A 46 1.32 26.44 14.39
C GLY A 46 2.22 27.31 13.51
N GLY A 47 2.37 27.01 12.22
CA GLY A 47 3.04 27.83 11.21
C GLY A 47 4.55 27.57 11.02
N PRO A 48 5.46 28.20 11.79
CA PRO A 48 6.90 28.07 11.57
C PRO A 48 7.44 26.64 11.68
N ARG A 49 6.85 25.81 12.56
CA ARG A 49 7.21 24.39 12.73
C ARG A 49 6.96 23.59 11.46
N GLY A 50 5.76 23.67 10.91
CA GLY A 50 5.36 22.95 9.70
C GLY A 50 6.07 23.44 8.45
N ILE A 51 6.22 24.76 8.28
CA ILE A 51 6.95 25.33 7.13
C ILE A 51 8.41 24.86 7.12
N LYS A 52 9.09 24.89 8.27
CA LYS A 52 10.48 24.39 8.40
C LYS A 52 10.58 22.92 7.97
N ALA A 53 9.65 22.09 8.43
CA ALA A 53 9.65 20.67 8.08
C ALA A 53 9.35 20.44 6.60
N LEU A 54 8.43 21.21 6.02
CA LEU A 54 8.03 21.08 4.62
C LEU A 54 9.22 21.31 3.67
N PHE A 55 10.05 22.33 3.93
CA PHE A 55 11.28 22.59 3.17
C PHE A 55 12.40 21.56 3.37
N LYS A 56 12.29 20.66 4.35
CA LYS A 56 13.25 19.58 4.62
C LYS A 56 12.76 18.20 4.18
N MET A 57 11.49 18.07 3.82
CA MET A 57 10.92 16.80 3.37
C MET A 57 11.46 16.42 1.98
N ASN A 58 11.91 15.17 1.82
CA ASN A 58 12.48 14.58 0.60
C ASN A 58 13.71 15.33 0.06
N GLN A 59 14.41 16.09 0.91
CA GLN A 59 15.65 16.80 0.54
C GLN A 59 16.89 16.03 1.02
N LYS A 60 18.02 16.22 0.33
CA LYS A 60 19.32 15.68 0.75
C LYS A 60 19.64 16.17 2.18
N GLY A 61 19.83 15.23 3.12
CA GLY A 61 20.06 15.53 4.54
C GLY A 61 18.81 15.92 5.34
N GLY A 62 17.61 15.77 4.77
CA GLY A 62 16.33 15.93 5.44
C GLY A 62 15.71 14.59 5.83
N PHE A 63 14.37 14.54 5.89
CA PHE A 63 13.61 13.32 6.18
C PHE A 63 12.73 12.94 4.99
N ASP A 64 12.47 11.65 4.83
CA ASP A 64 11.60 11.14 3.78
C ASP A 64 10.14 11.30 4.16
N CYS A 65 9.27 11.52 3.18
CA CYS A 65 7.83 11.50 3.38
C CYS A 65 7.40 10.15 3.98
N SER A 66 6.66 10.17 5.09
CA SER A 66 6.19 8.95 5.76
C SER A 66 5.11 8.19 4.99
N SER A 67 4.60 8.77 3.90
CA SER A 67 3.49 8.23 3.12
C SER A 67 3.94 7.39 1.92
N CYS A 68 4.53 8.00 0.89
CA CYS A 68 4.68 7.38 -0.45
C CYS A 68 6.10 6.87 -0.73
N ALA A 69 6.23 5.70 -1.38
CA ALA A 69 7.51 5.09 -1.78
C ALA A 69 7.99 5.50 -3.19
N TRP A 70 7.49 6.61 -3.75
CA TRP A 70 8.01 7.12 -5.01
C TRP A 70 9.43 7.68 -4.82
N PRO A 71 10.41 7.33 -5.68
CA PRO A 71 11.80 7.75 -5.52
C PRO A 71 11.96 9.26 -5.64
N ASP A 72 12.98 9.77 -4.97
CA ASP A 72 13.51 11.11 -5.22
C ASP A 72 14.44 11.11 -6.44
N PRO A 73 14.55 12.24 -7.16
CA PRO A 73 15.61 12.40 -8.16
C PRO A 73 17.01 12.27 -7.52
N ASP A 74 17.89 11.54 -8.21
CA ASP A 74 19.29 11.36 -7.81
C ASP A 74 20.10 12.66 -8.03
N ASP A 75 19.71 13.40 -9.07
CA ASP A 75 20.26 14.68 -9.51
C ASP A 75 19.79 15.87 -8.64
N ASP A 76 19.36 16.96 -9.27
CA ASP A 76 18.89 18.15 -8.58
C ASP A 76 17.47 17.95 -8.05
N ARG A 77 17.34 18.11 -6.73
CA ARG A 77 16.04 18.13 -6.05
C ARG A 77 15.52 19.56 -6.00
N SER A 78 14.23 19.75 -6.29
CA SER A 78 13.63 21.08 -6.31
C SER A 78 13.75 21.76 -4.95
N ALA A 79 14.36 22.95 -4.93
CA ALA A 79 14.44 23.80 -3.74
C ALA A 79 13.06 24.32 -3.28
N LEU A 80 12.07 24.29 -4.18
CA LEU A 80 10.67 24.62 -3.86
C LEU A 80 9.92 23.46 -3.18
N GLY A 81 10.55 22.29 -3.06
CA GLY A 81 10.04 21.12 -2.34
C GLY A 81 9.80 19.89 -3.22
N GLU A 82 10.21 18.72 -2.74
CA GLU A 82 10.04 17.41 -3.39
C GLU A 82 8.81 16.65 -2.85
N TYR A 83 7.72 17.38 -2.59
CA TYR A 83 6.52 16.81 -1.98
C TYR A 83 5.27 17.08 -2.82
N CYS A 84 4.28 16.20 -2.63
CA CYS A 84 2.93 16.41 -3.14
C CYS A 84 2.02 16.95 -2.04
N GLU A 85 0.82 17.39 -2.40
CA GLU A 85 -0.20 17.84 -1.45
C GLU A 85 -0.48 16.81 -0.35
N ASN A 86 -0.66 15.53 -0.70
CA ASN A 86 -0.85 14.47 0.29
C ASN A 86 0.38 14.26 1.19
N GLY A 87 1.58 14.52 0.68
CA GLY A 87 2.81 14.51 1.48
C GLY A 87 2.83 15.67 2.50
N ALA A 88 2.37 16.86 2.10
CA ALA A 88 2.24 18.00 3.00
C ALA A 88 1.14 17.76 4.07
N LYS A 89 -0.01 17.18 3.69
CA LYS A 89 -1.06 16.79 4.65
C LYS A 89 -0.59 15.71 5.63
N ALA A 90 0.15 14.71 5.14
CA ALA A 90 0.79 13.71 5.99
C ALA A 90 1.74 14.36 7.01
N LEU A 91 2.56 15.30 6.55
CA LEU A 91 3.45 16.06 7.42
C LEU A 91 2.68 16.93 8.41
N ALA A 92 1.57 17.56 8.01
CA ALA A 92 0.73 18.34 8.92
C ALA A 92 0.19 17.50 10.08
N GLU A 93 -0.32 16.30 9.77
CA GLU A 93 -0.79 15.33 10.77
C GLU A 93 0.34 14.87 11.70
N GLU A 94 1.55 14.70 11.16
CA GLU A 94 2.73 14.21 11.88
C GLU A 94 3.41 15.30 12.74
N ALA A 95 3.47 16.52 12.22
CA ALA A 95 4.10 17.68 12.85
C ALA A 95 3.13 18.46 13.76
N THR A 96 1.88 18.00 13.91
CA THR A 96 0.86 18.63 14.75
C THR A 96 1.37 18.87 16.17
N THR A 97 0.92 19.98 16.76
CA THR A 97 1.23 20.31 18.17
C THR A 97 0.18 19.78 19.14
N LYS A 98 -0.96 19.28 18.64
CA LYS A 98 -2.00 18.63 19.45
C LYS A 98 -1.48 17.31 20.00
N LYS A 99 -1.63 17.11 21.30
CA LYS A 99 -1.13 15.93 22.01
C LYS A 99 -2.21 15.30 22.88
N LEU A 100 -2.21 13.97 22.93
CA LEU A 100 -3.09 13.14 23.74
C LEU A 100 -2.29 12.59 24.91
N THR A 101 -2.60 13.08 26.10
CA THR A 101 -2.01 12.64 27.38
C THR A 101 -2.96 11.69 28.09
N ALA A 102 -2.53 11.11 29.21
CA ALA A 102 -3.34 10.29 30.09
C ALA A 102 -4.61 11.01 30.55
N GLU A 103 -4.57 12.34 30.70
CA GLU A 103 -5.75 13.15 31.04
C GLU A 103 -6.83 13.06 29.95
N PHE A 104 -6.45 13.14 28.67
CA PHE A 104 -7.38 12.95 27.56
C PHE A 104 -8.05 11.56 27.64
N PHE A 105 -7.26 10.51 27.84
CA PHE A 105 -7.78 9.15 27.92
C PHE A 105 -8.61 8.87 29.17
N ALA A 106 -8.34 9.57 30.29
CA ALA A 106 -9.17 9.50 31.49
C ALA A 106 -10.54 10.18 31.32
N GLN A 107 -10.65 11.17 30.44
CA GLN A 107 -11.89 11.91 30.15
C GLN A 107 -12.70 11.32 28.98
N ASN A 108 -12.10 10.46 28.17
CA ASN A 108 -12.71 9.94 26.95
C ASN A 108 -12.72 8.41 26.98
N SER A 109 -13.89 7.83 27.18
CA SER A 109 -14.06 6.39 27.14
C SER A 109 -13.85 5.85 25.72
N VAL A 110 -13.44 4.59 25.61
CA VAL A 110 -13.29 3.91 24.32
C VAL A 110 -14.61 3.90 23.54
N ALA A 111 -15.74 3.70 24.24
CA ALA A 111 -17.07 3.70 23.65
C ALA A 111 -17.48 5.06 23.10
N ASP A 112 -17.16 6.16 23.81
CA ASP A 112 -17.47 7.51 23.33
C ASP A 112 -16.59 7.90 22.13
N LEU A 113 -15.31 7.54 22.16
CA LEU A 113 -14.40 7.76 21.02
C LEU A 113 -14.85 6.97 19.78
N ALA A 114 -15.42 5.78 19.94
CA ALA A 114 -15.88 4.96 18.82
C ALA A 114 -17.11 5.53 18.10
N ARG A 115 -17.84 6.47 18.72
CA ARG A 115 -18.94 7.21 18.07
C ARG A 115 -18.46 8.27 17.09
N LEU A 116 -17.20 8.66 17.15
CA LEU A 116 -16.62 9.60 16.21
C LEU A 116 -16.31 8.88 14.90
N ASN A 117 -16.29 9.60 13.79
CA ASN A 117 -15.77 9.06 12.52
C ASN A 117 -14.23 9.06 12.50
N ASP A 118 -13.63 8.34 11.56
CA ASP A 118 -12.17 8.15 11.47
C ASP A 118 -11.41 9.44 11.23
N TYR A 119 -12.02 10.40 10.53
CA TYR A 119 -11.47 11.75 10.36
C TYR A 119 -11.38 12.47 11.72
N GLU A 120 -12.47 12.48 12.49
CA GLU A 120 -12.52 13.11 13.81
C GLU A 120 -11.57 12.46 14.82
N ILE A 121 -11.45 11.12 14.81
CA ILE A 121 -10.48 10.39 15.64
C ILE A 121 -9.06 10.82 15.29
N GLY A 122 -8.71 10.84 13.99
CA GLY A 122 -7.40 11.27 13.52
C GLY A 122 -7.06 12.71 13.91
N LYS A 123 -8.06 13.60 13.91
CA LYS A 123 -7.86 15.03 14.26
C LYS A 123 -7.65 15.32 15.74
N LYS A 124 -7.75 14.33 16.65
CA LYS A 124 -7.51 14.52 18.08
C LYS A 124 -6.06 14.90 18.41
N GLY A 125 -5.08 14.40 17.66
CA GLY A 125 -3.66 14.73 17.85
C GLY A 125 -2.76 13.50 18.00
N ARG A 126 -1.51 13.73 18.43
CA ARG A 126 -0.51 12.67 18.63
C ARG A 126 -0.54 12.07 20.02
N ILE A 127 -0.35 10.76 20.13
CA ILE A 127 -0.25 10.07 21.43
C ILE A 127 1.09 10.44 22.07
N ALA A 128 1.05 10.92 23.31
CA ALA A 128 2.21 11.55 23.96
C ALA A 128 2.87 10.71 25.06
N GLU A 129 2.20 9.67 25.55
CA GLU A 129 2.73 8.76 26.56
C GLU A 129 2.05 7.38 26.49
N PRO A 130 2.70 6.30 26.96
CA PRO A 130 2.11 4.96 26.92
C PRO A 130 0.83 4.87 27.74
N VAL A 131 -0.17 4.19 27.18
CA VAL A 131 -1.44 3.96 27.85
C VAL A 131 -1.89 2.51 27.74
N TYR A 132 -2.67 2.06 28.71
CA TYR A 132 -3.13 0.68 28.87
C TYR A 132 -4.61 0.63 29.23
N LEU A 133 -5.36 -0.20 28.53
CA LEU A 133 -6.75 -0.51 28.83
C LEU A 133 -6.81 -1.86 29.56
N PRO A 134 -7.19 -1.89 30.85
CA PRO A 134 -7.32 -3.14 31.58
C PRO A 134 -8.54 -3.95 31.14
N LYS A 135 -8.52 -5.23 31.49
CA LYS A 135 -9.65 -6.14 31.28
C LYS A 135 -10.93 -5.58 31.89
N GLY A 136 -11.96 -5.42 31.06
CA GLY A 136 -13.25 -4.83 31.43
C GLY A 136 -13.20 -3.31 31.69
N GLY A 137 -12.06 -2.66 31.44
CA GLY A 137 -11.90 -1.22 31.55
C GLY A 137 -12.62 -0.47 30.42
N THR A 138 -13.05 0.74 30.72
CA THR A 138 -13.73 1.64 29.76
C THR A 138 -12.82 2.77 29.26
N HIS A 139 -11.73 3.04 29.98
CA HIS A 139 -10.80 4.12 29.73
C HIS A 139 -9.37 3.60 29.75
N TYR A 140 -8.55 4.11 28.83
CA TYR A 140 -7.12 3.92 28.85
C TYR A 140 -6.51 4.65 30.06
N GLN A 141 -5.55 4.02 30.72
CA GLN A 141 -4.86 4.48 31.92
C GLN A 141 -3.38 4.69 31.60
N PRO A 142 -2.69 5.65 32.25
CA PRO A 142 -1.25 5.79 32.08
C PRO A 142 -0.51 4.52 32.52
N ILE A 143 0.53 4.14 31.77
CA ILE A 143 1.42 3.03 32.13
C ILE A 143 2.87 3.47 31.87
N SER A 144 3.80 3.07 32.74
CA SER A 144 5.23 3.31 32.47
C SER A 144 5.74 2.39 31.37
N TRP A 145 6.79 2.79 30.67
CA TRP A 145 7.44 1.95 29.66
C TRP A 145 7.84 0.57 30.22
N ASP A 146 8.48 0.54 31.40
CA ASP A 146 8.92 -0.72 32.01
C ASP A 146 7.74 -1.63 32.37
N ALA A 147 6.65 -1.06 32.90
CA ALA A 147 5.43 -1.83 33.21
C ALA A 147 4.74 -2.33 31.93
N ALA A 148 4.74 -1.54 30.86
CA ALA A 148 4.20 -1.94 29.57
C ALA A 148 5.00 -3.10 28.97
N PHE A 149 6.33 -2.98 28.88
CA PHE A 149 7.19 -4.06 28.38
C PHE A 149 7.06 -5.33 29.22
N LYS A 150 7.04 -5.21 30.55
CA LYS A 150 6.84 -6.35 31.43
C LYS A 150 5.49 -7.03 31.17
N LYS A 151 4.40 -6.27 31.07
CA LYS A 151 3.06 -6.83 30.81
C LYS A 151 3.00 -7.55 29.47
N ILE A 152 3.58 -6.98 28.42
CA ILE A 152 3.64 -7.62 27.10
C ILE A 152 4.45 -8.91 27.17
N ALA A 153 5.62 -8.87 27.80
CA ALA A 153 6.49 -10.04 28.00
C ALA A 153 5.80 -11.15 28.81
N ASP A 154 5.06 -10.80 29.87
CA ASP A 154 4.30 -11.76 30.68
C ASP A 154 3.23 -12.46 29.82
N HIS A 155 2.49 -11.72 28.99
CA HIS A 155 1.52 -12.30 28.04
C HIS A 155 2.19 -13.24 27.05
N LEU A 156 3.27 -12.81 26.39
CA LEU A 156 4.00 -13.64 25.43
C LEU A 156 4.57 -14.92 26.08
N ASN A 157 5.21 -14.81 27.24
CA ASN A 157 5.84 -15.93 27.93
C ASN A 157 4.83 -16.93 28.56
N THR A 158 3.54 -16.58 28.64
CA THR A 158 2.49 -17.50 29.12
C THR A 158 1.75 -18.23 28.00
N LEU A 159 2.06 -17.93 26.74
CA LEU A 159 1.49 -18.64 25.59
C LEU A 159 1.97 -20.10 25.56
N ALA A 160 1.12 -21.00 25.07
CA ALA A 160 1.47 -22.41 24.96
C ALA A 160 2.47 -22.67 23.83
N SER A 161 2.52 -21.77 22.85
CA SER A 161 3.45 -21.76 21.72
C SER A 161 3.71 -20.31 21.28
N PRO A 162 4.92 -19.97 20.80
CA PRO A 162 5.18 -18.69 20.14
C PRO A 162 4.23 -18.38 18.97
N ASP A 163 3.73 -19.43 18.30
CA ASP A 163 2.78 -19.31 17.19
C ASP A 163 1.37 -18.84 17.61
N GLU A 164 1.10 -18.74 18.91
CA GLU A 164 -0.13 -18.09 19.43
C GLU A 164 -0.01 -16.56 19.46
N ALA A 165 1.08 -15.98 18.95
CA ALA A 165 1.25 -14.54 18.75
C ALA A 165 1.41 -14.20 17.26
N ALA A 166 0.92 -13.02 16.86
CA ALA A 166 1.14 -12.45 15.54
C ALA A 166 1.70 -11.03 15.64
N PHE A 167 2.64 -10.70 14.76
CA PHE A 167 3.44 -9.49 14.83
C PHE A 167 3.31 -8.69 13.53
N TYR A 168 2.24 -7.90 13.45
CA TYR A 168 1.93 -7.11 12.26
C TYR A 168 2.90 -5.95 12.05
N THR A 169 3.27 -5.68 10.80
CA THR A 169 4.14 -4.55 10.44
C THR A 169 3.54 -3.64 9.36
N SER A 170 3.48 -2.35 9.66
CA SER A 170 3.15 -1.31 8.68
C SER A 170 4.34 -0.99 7.76
N GLY A 171 4.06 -0.75 6.47
CA GLY A 171 5.05 -0.33 5.47
C GLY A 171 5.68 1.05 5.69
N ARG A 172 5.54 1.64 6.88
CA ARG A 172 6.17 2.91 7.28
C ARG A 172 7.31 2.72 8.28
N THR A 173 7.44 1.56 8.91
CA THR A 173 8.53 1.25 9.85
C THR A 173 9.87 1.32 9.12
N SER A 174 10.93 1.80 9.77
CA SER A 174 12.25 1.93 9.13
C SER A 174 12.93 0.59 8.86
N ASN A 175 14.04 0.61 8.10
CA ASN A 175 14.83 -0.59 7.89
C ASN A 175 15.44 -1.10 9.20
N GLU A 176 15.98 -0.20 10.04
CA GLU A 176 16.60 -0.56 11.32
C GLU A 176 15.59 -1.19 12.27
N ALA A 177 14.42 -0.56 12.43
CA ALA A 177 13.36 -1.09 13.28
C ALA A 177 12.78 -2.40 12.72
N SER A 178 12.59 -2.52 11.40
CA SER A 178 12.10 -3.75 10.76
C SER A 178 13.06 -4.91 10.95
N PHE A 179 14.36 -4.70 10.76
CA PHE A 179 15.36 -5.75 10.92
C PHE A 179 15.44 -6.22 12.38
N MET A 180 15.35 -5.30 13.35
CA MET A 180 15.32 -5.68 14.76
C MET A 180 14.04 -6.38 15.15
N TYR A 181 12.91 -5.96 14.59
CA TYR A 181 11.61 -6.55 14.88
C TYR A 181 11.56 -8.01 14.44
N GLN A 182 11.94 -8.30 13.19
CA GLN A 182 11.98 -9.70 12.73
C GLN A 182 12.97 -10.55 13.51
N LEU A 183 14.12 -9.97 13.93
CA LEU A 183 15.14 -10.72 14.66
C LEU A 183 14.59 -11.15 16.02
N PHE A 184 13.98 -10.21 16.75
CA PHE A 184 13.33 -10.49 18.02
C PHE A 184 12.26 -11.57 17.88
N ILE A 185 11.40 -11.48 16.87
CA ILE A 185 10.27 -12.38 16.70
C ILE A 185 10.72 -13.80 16.33
N ARG A 186 11.76 -13.93 15.50
CA ARG A 186 12.34 -15.23 15.15
C ARG A 186 13.11 -15.85 16.31
N GLU A 187 13.79 -15.05 17.13
CA GLU A 187 14.41 -15.52 18.37
C GLU A 187 13.36 -15.90 19.43
N TYR A 188 12.21 -15.21 19.45
CA TYR A 188 11.04 -15.60 20.24
C TYR A 188 10.42 -16.93 19.76
N GLY A 189 10.59 -17.27 18.49
CA GLY A 189 10.36 -18.62 17.96
C GLY A 189 9.19 -18.75 16.99
N THR A 190 8.72 -17.67 16.34
CA THR A 190 7.66 -17.73 15.32
C THR A 190 8.02 -16.97 14.04
N ASN A 191 7.39 -17.34 12.93
CA ASN A 191 7.41 -16.59 11.67
C ASN A 191 6.09 -15.84 11.41
N ASN A 192 5.20 -15.72 12.40
CA ASN A 192 3.94 -14.98 12.27
C ASN A 192 4.18 -13.47 12.14
N LEU A 193 4.58 -13.05 10.94
CA LEU A 193 4.98 -11.71 10.53
C LEU A 193 4.06 -11.16 9.44
N PRO A 194 2.73 -11.06 9.69
CA PRO A 194 1.83 -10.47 8.71
C PRO A 194 2.24 -9.02 8.44
N ASP A 195 2.15 -8.59 7.18
CA ASP A 195 2.62 -7.27 6.78
C ASP A 195 1.65 -6.58 5.81
N CYS A 196 1.78 -5.27 5.68
CA CYS A 196 0.87 -4.52 4.81
C CYS A 196 1.00 -4.89 3.32
N SER A 197 2.09 -5.52 2.89
CA SER A 197 2.24 -5.96 1.50
C SER A 197 1.43 -7.20 1.18
N ASN A 198 1.12 -8.08 2.15
CA ASN A 198 0.14 -9.17 2.00
C ASN A 198 -1.19 -8.64 1.43
N MET A 199 -1.60 -7.42 1.81
CA MET A 199 -2.83 -6.78 1.36
C MET A 199 -2.69 -5.96 0.07
N CYS A 200 -1.47 -5.74 -0.42
CA CYS A 200 -1.19 -4.79 -1.50
C CYS A 200 -0.51 -5.45 -2.70
N HIS A 201 0.80 -5.71 -2.60
CA HIS A 201 1.63 -6.12 -3.73
C HIS A 201 2.24 -7.51 -3.56
N GLU A 202 1.68 -8.35 -2.69
CA GLU A 202 2.12 -9.75 -2.59
C GLU A 202 1.92 -10.48 -3.92
N SER A 203 0.81 -10.23 -4.63
CA SER A 203 0.61 -10.71 -6.00
C SER A 203 1.72 -10.30 -6.97
N SER A 204 2.25 -9.06 -6.84
CA SER A 204 3.43 -8.63 -7.63
C SER A 204 4.68 -9.41 -7.23
N GLY A 205 4.90 -9.62 -5.93
CA GLY A 205 6.04 -10.37 -5.41
C GLY A 205 6.06 -11.81 -5.94
N VAL A 206 4.94 -12.53 -5.80
CA VAL A 206 4.79 -13.89 -6.29
C VAL A 206 5.01 -13.97 -7.82
N ALA A 207 4.32 -13.14 -8.61
CA ALA A 207 4.43 -13.17 -10.07
C ALA A 207 5.87 -12.92 -10.57
N LEU A 208 6.53 -11.89 -10.02
CA LEU A 208 7.86 -11.50 -10.46
C LEU A 208 8.96 -12.44 -9.95
N ASN A 209 8.85 -12.98 -8.72
CA ASN A 209 9.82 -13.99 -8.25
C ASN A 209 9.72 -15.28 -9.09
N GLU A 210 8.50 -15.73 -9.42
CA GLU A 210 8.31 -16.91 -10.26
C GLU A 210 8.85 -16.72 -11.70
N THR A 211 8.83 -15.51 -12.25
CA THR A 211 9.13 -15.26 -13.68
C THR A 211 10.49 -14.63 -13.95
N ILE A 212 10.98 -13.74 -13.08
CA ILE A 212 12.23 -12.98 -13.29
C ILE A 212 13.18 -13.02 -12.08
N GLY A 213 12.81 -13.72 -10.99
CA GLY A 213 13.68 -13.99 -9.85
C GLY A 213 13.77 -12.88 -8.81
N ILE A 214 13.06 -11.76 -9.01
CA ILE A 214 13.02 -10.67 -8.02
C ILE A 214 11.65 -10.00 -7.95
N GLY A 215 11.10 -9.87 -6.75
CA GLY A 215 9.84 -9.20 -6.47
C GLY A 215 9.87 -7.66 -6.52
N LYS A 216 10.81 -7.04 -7.24
CA LYS A 216 11.05 -5.57 -7.23
C LYS A 216 10.86 -4.95 -8.62
N GLY A 217 10.68 -3.63 -8.67
CA GLY A 217 10.70 -2.91 -9.95
C GLY A 217 12.08 -2.96 -10.61
N THR A 218 12.10 -3.03 -11.94
CA THR A 218 13.34 -3.20 -12.72
C THR A 218 13.79 -1.90 -13.38
N VAL A 219 13.07 -0.79 -13.18
CA VAL A 219 13.40 0.52 -13.74
C VAL A 219 13.96 1.47 -12.68
N LYS A 220 14.69 2.48 -13.12
CA LYS A 220 15.05 3.67 -12.36
C LYS A 220 14.12 4.83 -12.71
N LEU A 221 14.19 5.92 -11.93
CA LEU A 221 13.40 7.12 -12.23
C LEU A 221 13.80 7.74 -13.58
N GLU A 222 15.08 7.75 -13.92
CA GLU A 222 15.61 8.31 -15.17
C GLU A 222 15.11 7.59 -16.43
N ASP A 223 14.81 6.29 -16.32
CA ASP A 223 14.30 5.48 -17.43
C ASP A 223 12.95 6.02 -17.96
N PHE A 224 12.12 6.60 -17.08
CA PHE A 224 10.86 7.24 -17.47
C PHE A 224 11.07 8.38 -18.45
N TYR A 225 12.14 9.16 -18.29
CA TYR A 225 12.35 10.37 -19.07
C TYR A 225 12.62 10.06 -20.55
N HIS A 226 13.05 8.85 -20.87
CA HIS A 226 13.51 8.46 -22.20
C HIS A 226 12.83 7.20 -22.75
N SER A 227 11.78 6.71 -22.09
CA SER A 227 10.94 5.64 -22.60
C SER A 227 10.11 6.13 -23.80
N ASP A 228 9.89 5.27 -24.79
CA ASP A 228 9.05 5.61 -25.94
C ASP A 228 7.56 5.40 -25.61
N VAL A 229 7.25 4.37 -24.80
CA VAL A 229 5.89 4.03 -24.36
C VAL A 229 5.88 3.77 -22.86
N ILE A 230 4.92 4.36 -22.15
CA ILE A 230 4.62 4.07 -20.75
C ILE A 230 3.19 3.54 -20.68
N VAL A 231 3.03 2.36 -20.09
CA VAL A 231 1.72 1.73 -19.87
C VAL A 231 1.40 1.83 -18.39
N ILE A 232 0.28 2.44 -18.02
CA ILE A 232 -0.17 2.59 -16.63
C ILE A 232 -1.43 1.75 -16.44
N LEU A 233 -1.34 0.68 -15.66
CA LEU A 233 -2.43 -0.28 -15.43
C LEU A 233 -2.93 -0.24 -13.99
N GLY A 234 -4.24 -0.07 -13.80
CA GLY A 234 -4.87 -0.20 -12.47
C GLY A 234 -4.30 0.75 -11.41
N GLN A 235 -3.88 1.95 -11.81
CA GLN A 235 -3.24 2.96 -10.96
C GLN A 235 -3.88 4.34 -11.16
N ASN A 236 -3.89 5.15 -10.09
CA ASN A 236 -4.21 6.58 -10.15
C ASN A 236 -3.03 7.43 -9.61
N PRO A 237 -2.08 7.83 -10.47
CA PRO A 237 -0.92 8.61 -10.06
C PRO A 237 -1.30 9.93 -9.37
N GLY A 238 -2.38 10.60 -9.78
CA GLY A 238 -2.76 11.91 -9.23
C GLY A 238 -3.18 11.89 -7.77
N THR A 239 -3.66 10.75 -7.27
CA THR A 239 -4.05 10.57 -5.86
C THR A 239 -3.04 9.71 -5.10
N ASN A 240 -2.49 8.68 -5.74
CA ASN A 240 -1.67 7.67 -5.06
C ASN A 240 -0.18 7.97 -5.09
N HIS A 241 0.32 8.53 -6.19
CA HIS A 241 1.73 8.80 -6.42
C HIS A 241 1.94 10.13 -7.14
N PRO A 242 1.49 11.29 -6.60
CA PRO A 242 1.41 12.51 -7.40
C PRO A 242 2.78 13.01 -7.91
N ARG A 243 3.87 12.61 -7.25
CA ARG A 243 5.24 12.88 -7.69
C ARG A 243 5.61 12.18 -9.00
N MET A 244 4.97 11.06 -9.31
CA MET A 244 5.11 10.37 -10.61
C MET A 244 4.66 11.28 -11.76
N LEU A 245 3.72 12.20 -11.55
CA LEU A 245 3.23 13.10 -12.60
C LEU A 245 4.34 13.97 -13.19
N SER A 246 5.32 14.39 -12.39
CA SER A 246 6.49 15.14 -12.87
C SER A 246 7.38 14.29 -13.78
N ALA A 247 7.54 12.99 -13.49
CA ALA A 247 8.28 12.07 -14.35
C ALA A 247 7.54 11.80 -15.67
N LEU A 248 6.23 11.63 -15.61
CA LEU A 248 5.38 11.47 -16.80
C LEU A 248 5.38 12.74 -17.66
N GLU A 249 5.33 13.92 -17.06
CA GLU A 249 5.45 15.19 -17.78
C GLU A 249 6.80 15.30 -18.50
N LYS A 250 7.91 14.97 -17.84
CA LYS A 250 9.23 14.93 -18.48
C LYS A 250 9.27 13.95 -19.66
N ALA A 251 8.71 12.74 -19.48
CA ALA A 251 8.60 11.75 -20.55
C ALA A 251 7.80 12.29 -21.76
N LYS A 252 6.64 12.91 -21.50
CA LYS A 252 5.80 13.53 -22.54
C LYS A 252 6.53 14.63 -23.30
N ASN A 253 7.26 15.49 -22.59
CA ASN A 253 8.07 16.54 -23.22
C ASN A 253 9.17 15.97 -24.11
N ASN A 254 9.66 14.76 -23.79
CA ASN A 254 10.64 14.03 -24.59
C ASN A 254 10.01 13.13 -25.67
N GLY A 255 8.69 13.21 -25.88
CA GLY A 255 7.99 12.52 -26.98
C GLY A 255 7.36 11.17 -26.62
N ALA A 256 7.41 10.75 -25.36
CA ALA A 256 6.82 9.48 -24.93
C ALA A 256 5.30 9.43 -25.19
N LYS A 257 4.82 8.21 -25.48
CA LYS A 257 3.40 7.87 -25.55
C LYS A 257 2.95 7.22 -24.24
N ILE A 258 1.79 7.62 -23.73
CA ILE A 258 1.22 7.07 -22.48
C ILE A 258 -0.10 6.37 -22.79
N ILE A 259 -0.18 5.09 -22.42
CA ILE A 259 -1.40 4.28 -22.45
C ILE A 259 -1.88 4.11 -21.00
N SER A 260 -3.11 4.54 -20.73
CA SER A 260 -3.73 4.39 -19.40
C SER A 260 -4.86 3.36 -19.45
N ILE A 261 -4.82 2.40 -18.54
CA ILE A 261 -5.77 1.28 -18.43
C ILE A 261 -6.38 1.32 -17.03
N ASN A 262 -7.64 1.77 -16.94
CA ASN A 262 -8.34 1.92 -15.67
C ASN A 262 -9.86 2.06 -15.91
N PRO A 263 -10.74 1.49 -15.06
CA PRO A 263 -12.19 1.68 -15.20
C PRO A 263 -12.66 3.14 -15.06
N LEU A 264 -11.93 3.97 -14.29
CA LEU A 264 -12.32 5.35 -14.00
C LEU A 264 -11.37 6.37 -14.63
N TYR A 265 -11.93 7.35 -15.34
CA TYR A 265 -11.17 8.51 -15.80
C TYR A 265 -10.68 9.37 -14.63
N GLU A 266 -9.42 9.22 -14.26
CA GLU A 266 -8.80 9.93 -13.15
C GLU A 266 -8.07 11.19 -13.61
N ALA A 267 -8.23 12.29 -12.87
CA ALA A 267 -7.64 13.59 -13.20
C ALA A 267 -6.12 13.51 -13.46
N GLY A 268 -5.40 12.72 -12.65
CA GLY A 268 -3.95 12.52 -12.77
C GLY A 268 -3.49 11.64 -13.93
N LEU A 269 -4.40 10.93 -14.61
CA LEU A 269 -4.09 10.24 -15.86
C LEU A 269 -4.33 11.13 -17.08
N MET A 270 -5.24 12.10 -16.97
CA MET A 270 -5.62 12.95 -18.10
C MET A 270 -4.63 14.09 -18.31
N ALA A 271 -4.41 14.93 -17.29
CA ALA A 271 -3.53 16.10 -17.41
C ALA A 271 -2.94 16.53 -16.06
N PHE A 272 -1.77 17.17 -16.12
CA PHE A 272 -1.04 17.65 -14.95
C PHE A 272 -0.70 19.14 -15.06
N LYS A 273 -0.96 19.90 -13.99
CA LYS A 273 -0.45 21.26 -13.82
C LYS A 273 0.66 21.26 -12.78
N ASN A 274 1.90 21.26 -13.25
CA ASN A 274 3.06 21.23 -12.38
C ASN A 274 3.25 22.56 -11.63
N PRO A 275 3.02 22.63 -10.30
CA PRO A 275 3.19 23.87 -9.54
C PRO A 275 4.66 24.27 -9.38
N GLN A 276 5.61 23.35 -9.64
CA GLN A 276 7.05 23.60 -9.54
C GLN A 276 7.61 24.29 -10.80
N ASN A 277 6.82 24.48 -11.86
CA ASN A 277 7.23 25.14 -13.10
C ASN A 277 6.31 26.32 -13.44
N VAL A 278 6.88 27.46 -13.82
CA VAL A 278 6.16 28.68 -14.20
C VAL A 278 5.11 28.44 -15.30
N LYS A 279 5.37 27.55 -16.26
CA LYS A 279 4.39 27.18 -17.31
C LYS A 279 3.19 26.41 -16.76
N GLY A 280 3.35 25.63 -15.68
CA GLY A 280 2.26 24.90 -15.02
C GLY A 280 1.36 25.79 -14.15
N VAL A 281 1.81 27.02 -13.84
CA VAL A 281 1.04 28.03 -13.09
C VAL A 281 0.12 28.86 -14.00
N ILE A 282 0.51 29.10 -15.26
CA ILE A 282 -0.20 30.02 -16.19
C ILE A 282 -0.86 29.29 -17.39
N GLY A 283 -0.51 28.02 -17.67
CA GLY A 283 -1.02 27.25 -18.82
C GLY A 283 -2.19 26.27 -18.55
N SER A 284 -2.60 25.54 -19.59
CA SER A 284 -3.64 24.48 -19.54
C SER A 284 -3.19 23.19 -18.85
N GLY A 285 -1.89 23.04 -18.57
CA GLY A 285 -1.28 21.80 -18.09
C GLY A 285 -0.82 20.88 -19.23
N THR A 286 -0.01 19.88 -18.87
CA THR A 286 0.52 18.86 -19.79
C THR A 286 -0.51 17.74 -19.93
N GLN A 287 -0.98 17.47 -21.16
CA GLN A 287 -1.79 16.28 -21.44
C GLN A 287 -0.90 15.04 -21.33
N LEU A 288 -1.32 14.08 -20.51
CA LEU A 288 -0.53 12.88 -20.22
C LEU A 288 -0.94 11.73 -21.15
N THR A 289 -2.15 11.21 -21.01
CA THR A 289 -2.60 10.03 -21.76
C THR A 289 -2.80 10.32 -23.26
N ASP A 290 -2.19 9.51 -24.12
CA ASP A 290 -2.44 9.46 -25.57
C ASP A 290 -3.59 8.49 -25.90
N LEU A 291 -3.64 7.34 -25.21
CA LEU A 291 -4.69 6.33 -25.38
C LEU A 291 -5.21 5.87 -24.03
N TYR A 292 -6.52 6.04 -23.82
CA TYR A 292 -7.20 5.60 -22.60
C TYR A 292 -8.07 4.39 -22.91
N LEU A 293 -7.81 3.27 -22.22
CA LEU A 293 -8.55 2.02 -22.32
C LEU A 293 -9.41 1.87 -21.06
N GLN A 294 -10.70 2.18 -21.18
CA GLN A 294 -11.64 2.09 -20.06
C GLN A 294 -12.10 0.64 -19.85
N VAL A 295 -11.22 -0.16 -19.26
CA VAL A 295 -11.45 -1.59 -19.01
C VAL A 295 -12.56 -1.78 -17.98
N LYS A 296 -13.34 -2.87 -18.10
CA LYS A 296 -14.20 -3.35 -17.02
C LYS A 296 -13.34 -3.86 -15.85
N ILE A 297 -13.87 -3.82 -14.62
CA ILE A 297 -13.17 -4.38 -13.47
C ILE A 297 -12.86 -5.87 -13.75
N ASN A 298 -11.59 -6.26 -13.59
CA ASN A 298 -11.05 -7.58 -13.92
C ASN A 298 -11.07 -7.96 -15.42
N GLY A 299 -11.28 -7.00 -16.32
CA GLY A 299 -11.11 -7.16 -17.77
C GLY A 299 -9.66 -7.07 -18.24
N ASP A 300 -8.72 -6.72 -17.35
CA ASP A 300 -7.31 -6.50 -17.66
C ASP A 300 -6.63 -7.73 -18.30
N MET A 301 -6.95 -8.94 -17.80
CA MET A 301 -6.42 -10.20 -18.34
C MET A 301 -6.79 -10.37 -19.83
N ALA A 302 -8.07 -10.15 -20.18
CA ALA A 302 -8.54 -10.26 -21.55
C ALA A 302 -7.91 -9.19 -22.44
N LEU A 303 -7.76 -7.97 -21.93
CA LEU A 303 -7.12 -6.86 -22.65
C LEU A 303 -5.65 -7.15 -22.96
N LEU A 304 -4.89 -7.64 -21.98
CA LEU A 304 -3.48 -7.98 -22.16
C LEU A 304 -3.31 -9.08 -23.22
N LYS A 305 -4.10 -10.15 -23.13
CA LYS A 305 -4.11 -11.23 -24.14
C LYS A 305 -4.51 -10.74 -25.52
N ALA A 306 -5.44 -9.79 -25.63
CA ALA A 306 -5.82 -9.22 -26.92
C ALA A 306 -4.65 -8.43 -27.56
N ILE A 307 -3.90 -7.68 -26.75
CA ILE A 307 -2.70 -6.96 -27.19
C ILE A 307 -1.61 -7.96 -27.60
N GLU A 308 -1.36 -8.99 -26.80
CA GLU A 308 -0.41 -10.07 -27.11
C GLU A 308 -0.74 -10.77 -28.41
N LEU A 309 -2.01 -11.17 -28.62
CA LEU A 309 -2.47 -11.82 -29.84
C LEU A 309 -2.30 -10.92 -31.07
N LEU A 310 -2.56 -9.62 -30.94
CA LEU A 310 -2.36 -8.66 -32.01
C LEU A 310 -0.87 -8.48 -32.35
N LEU A 311 0.00 -8.39 -31.35
CA LEU A 311 1.45 -8.31 -31.56
C LEU A 311 2.00 -9.61 -32.14
N TYR A 312 1.49 -10.75 -31.69
CA TYR A 312 1.83 -12.08 -32.22
C TYR A 312 1.44 -12.21 -33.70
N ARG A 313 0.21 -11.86 -34.07
CA ARG A 313 -0.22 -11.84 -35.48
C ARG A 313 0.63 -10.90 -36.32
N ALA A 314 0.92 -9.71 -35.81
CA ALA A 314 1.78 -8.75 -36.50
C ALA A 314 3.22 -9.25 -36.71
N GLU A 315 3.74 -10.05 -35.78
CA GLU A 315 5.02 -10.75 -35.92
C GLU A 315 4.95 -11.86 -36.97
N GLN A 316 3.89 -12.67 -37.00
CA GLN A 316 3.71 -13.70 -38.02
C GLN A 316 3.61 -13.11 -39.43
N ASP A 317 2.92 -11.96 -39.57
CA ASP A 317 2.81 -11.25 -40.83
C ASP A 317 4.15 -10.64 -41.28
N ASN A 318 5.02 -10.26 -40.34
CA ASN A 318 6.31 -9.60 -40.61
C ASN A 318 7.40 -10.10 -39.64
N PRO A 319 7.95 -11.31 -39.85
CA PRO A 319 8.90 -11.91 -38.92
C PRO A 319 10.15 -11.06 -38.69
N GLY A 320 10.60 -10.98 -37.43
CA GLY A 320 11.75 -10.23 -36.97
C GLY A 320 11.52 -8.73 -36.79
N THR A 321 10.27 -8.24 -36.90
CA THR A 321 9.98 -6.79 -36.85
C THR A 321 9.24 -6.34 -35.60
N VAL A 322 8.62 -7.25 -34.85
CA VAL A 322 7.84 -6.94 -33.65
C VAL A 322 8.49 -7.55 -32.41
N PHE A 323 8.93 -8.79 -32.46
CA PHE A 323 9.53 -9.47 -31.29
C PHE A 323 11.05 -9.43 -31.29
N ASP A 324 11.63 -9.40 -30.09
CA ASP A 324 13.07 -9.52 -29.89
C ASP A 324 13.46 -11.01 -29.81
N HIS A 325 13.51 -11.69 -30.97
CA HIS A 325 13.80 -13.13 -31.04
C HIS A 325 15.15 -13.52 -30.44
N ARG A 326 16.14 -12.61 -30.51
CA ARG A 326 17.43 -12.87 -29.89
C ARG A 326 17.30 -12.89 -28.37
N PHE A 327 16.63 -11.89 -27.79
CA PHE A 327 16.33 -11.89 -26.35
C PHE A 327 15.52 -13.13 -25.96
N ILE A 328 14.46 -13.46 -26.70
CA ILE A 328 13.62 -14.63 -26.42
C ILE A 328 14.47 -15.91 -26.37
N ALA A 329 15.27 -16.17 -27.40
CA ALA A 329 16.11 -17.38 -27.46
C ALA A 329 17.18 -17.43 -26.36
N GLU A 330 17.88 -16.31 -26.13
CA GLU A 330 19.04 -16.27 -25.23
C GLU A 330 18.63 -16.16 -23.75
N LYS A 331 17.54 -15.44 -23.45
CA LYS A 331 17.22 -14.96 -22.10
C LYS A 331 15.89 -15.45 -21.53
N THR A 332 15.10 -16.21 -22.31
CA THR A 332 13.80 -16.71 -21.85
C THR A 332 13.62 -18.22 -21.97
N VAL A 333 12.57 -18.75 -21.34
CA VAL A 333 12.05 -20.12 -21.50
C VAL A 333 10.52 -20.07 -21.64
N GLY A 334 9.93 -21.09 -22.29
CA GLY A 334 8.47 -21.27 -22.36
C GLY A 334 7.75 -20.46 -23.45
N TYR A 335 8.48 -19.83 -24.39
CA TYR A 335 7.88 -19.03 -25.46
C TYR A 335 6.98 -19.87 -26.38
N GLU A 336 7.39 -21.09 -26.71
CA GLU A 336 6.67 -21.99 -27.61
C GLU A 336 5.29 -22.36 -27.05
N ASP A 337 5.22 -22.67 -25.75
CA ASP A 337 3.97 -22.98 -25.06
C ASP A 337 3.05 -21.76 -24.99
N PHE A 338 3.61 -20.58 -24.69
CA PHE A 338 2.89 -19.31 -24.75
C PHE A 338 2.32 -19.04 -26.15
N ALA A 339 3.16 -19.17 -27.18
CA ALA A 339 2.78 -18.92 -28.57
C ALA A 339 1.69 -19.89 -29.04
N ALA A 340 1.75 -21.16 -28.64
CA ALA A 340 0.71 -22.14 -28.93
C ALA A 340 -0.61 -21.79 -28.22
N ALA A 341 -0.54 -21.33 -26.97
CA ALA A 341 -1.72 -20.99 -26.18
C ALA A 341 -2.44 -19.73 -26.70
N ILE A 342 -1.71 -18.66 -27.00
CA ILE A 342 -2.30 -17.36 -27.34
C ILE A 342 -3.11 -17.40 -28.65
N GLN A 343 -2.75 -18.29 -29.58
CA GLN A 343 -3.44 -18.47 -30.85
C GLN A 343 -4.87 -18.99 -30.73
N ASN A 344 -5.20 -19.63 -29.61
CA ASN A 344 -6.51 -20.26 -29.41
C ASN A 344 -7.60 -19.27 -28.96
N TYR A 345 -7.24 -18.01 -28.71
CA TYR A 345 -8.22 -16.99 -28.33
C TYR A 345 -8.83 -16.27 -29.54
N ASP A 346 -10.13 -16.00 -29.45
CA ASP A 346 -10.79 -15.08 -30.37
C ASP A 346 -10.62 -13.62 -29.92
N LEU A 347 -10.33 -12.76 -30.88
CA LEU A 347 -9.99 -11.37 -30.60
C LEU A 347 -11.21 -10.52 -30.23
N ASN A 348 -12.41 -10.83 -30.76
CA ASN A 348 -13.63 -10.11 -30.41
C ASN A 348 -14.11 -10.53 -29.02
N GLU A 349 -14.06 -11.82 -28.71
CA GLU A 349 -14.38 -12.33 -27.37
C GLU A 349 -13.49 -11.69 -26.29
N LEU A 350 -12.19 -11.56 -26.55
CA LEU A 350 -11.28 -10.87 -25.63
C LEU A 350 -11.62 -9.38 -25.48
N ALA A 351 -11.97 -8.68 -26.57
CA ALA A 351 -12.38 -7.28 -26.52
C ALA A 351 -13.66 -7.07 -25.71
N ASP A 352 -14.64 -7.94 -25.89
CA ASP A 352 -15.92 -7.92 -25.16
C ASP A 352 -15.72 -8.21 -23.67
N ALA A 353 -14.90 -9.22 -23.34
CA ALA A 353 -14.53 -9.56 -21.96
C ALA A 353 -13.75 -8.42 -21.27
N ALA A 354 -12.86 -7.74 -21.99
CA ALA A 354 -12.17 -6.54 -21.50
C ALA A 354 -13.13 -5.36 -21.31
N GLY A 355 -14.23 -5.32 -22.07
CA GLY A 355 -15.12 -4.17 -22.18
C GLY A 355 -14.49 -3.00 -22.93
N VAL A 356 -13.50 -3.26 -23.79
CA VAL A 356 -12.76 -2.25 -24.55
C VAL A 356 -12.99 -2.47 -26.04
N PRO A 357 -13.43 -1.46 -26.81
CA PRO A 357 -13.59 -1.58 -28.25
C PRO A 357 -12.32 -2.06 -28.95
N LEU A 358 -12.47 -3.03 -29.85
CA LEU A 358 -11.36 -3.65 -30.57
C LEU A 358 -10.41 -2.64 -31.24
N TRP A 359 -10.94 -1.57 -31.82
CA TRP A 359 -10.14 -0.53 -32.47
C TRP A 359 -9.18 0.18 -31.50
N GLN A 360 -9.54 0.32 -30.21
CA GLN A 360 -8.64 0.88 -29.21
C GLN A 360 -7.52 -0.10 -28.85
N ILE A 361 -7.84 -1.39 -28.75
CA ILE A 361 -6.84 -2.45 -28.50
C ILE A 361 -5.83 -2.51 -29.66
N GLN A 362 -6.30 -2.39 -30.90
CA GLN A 362 -5.45 -2.28 -32.08
C GLN A 362 -4.52 -1.06 -32.03
N GLN A 363 -4.99 0.09 -31.55
CA GLN A 363 -4.15 1.27 -31.35
C GLN A 363 -3.08 1.03 -30.28
N ALA A 364 -3.42 0.36 -29.17
CA ALA A 364 -2.45 0.02 -28.13
C ALA A 364 -1.33 -0.89 -28.67
N ALA A 365 -1.70 -1.96 -29.37
CA ALA A 365 -0.74 -2.85 -30.03
C ALA A 365 0.13 -2.09 -31.06
N ALA A 366 -0.46 -1.17 -31.83
CA ALA A 366 0.28 -0.36 -32.80
C ALA A 366 1.32 0.55 -32.15
N MET A 367 1.02 1.16 -31.00
CA MET A 367 1.96 1.98 -30.23
C MET A 367 3.16 1.17 -29.72
N MET A 368 2.94 -0.09 -29.32
CA MET A 368 3.99 -0.98 -28.81
C MET A 368 4.78 -1.71 -29.91
N LYS A 369 4.21 -1.85 -31.12
CA LYS A 369 4.74 -2.69 -32.20
C LYS A 369 6.22 -2.41 -32.50
N LYS A 370 6.62 -1.14 -32.59
CA LYS A 370 7.94 -0.74 -33.14
C LYS A 370 9.02 -0.39 -32.11
N THR A 371 8.74 -0.45 -30.81
CA THR A 371 9.72 -0.08 -29.78
C THR A 371 9.89 -1.18 -28.74
N SER A 372 11.06 -1.22 -28.10
CA SER A 372 11.31 -2.02 -26.89
C SER A 372 11.60 -1.15 -25.66
N LYS A 373 11.54 0.19 -25.79
CA LYS A 373 11.66 1.14 -24.68
C LYS A 373 10.30 1.35 -24.02
N ILE A 374 9.80 0.28 -23.41
CA ILE A 374 8.46 0.24 -22.83
C ILE A 374 8.56 0.06 -21.31
N ILE A 375 7.91 0.94 -20.56
CA ILE A 375 7.77 0.79 -19.11
C ILE A 375 6.33 0.40 -18.77
N PHE A 376 6.16 -0.71 -18.06
CA PHE A 376 4.87 -1.15 -17.55
C PHE A 376 4.73 -0.79 -16.07
N CYS A 377 3.84 0.13 -15.75
CA CYS A 377 3.53 0.58 -14.40
C CYS A 377 2.21 -0.03 -13.93
N TRP A 378 2.17 -0.57 -12.71
CA TRP A 378 0.91 -1.04 -12.14
C TRP A 378 0.81 -0.88 -10.64
N ALA A 379 -0.43 -0.95 -10.13
CA ALA A 379 -0.73 -0.91 -8.71
C ALA A 379 -1.91 -1.83 -8.36
N MET A 380 -2.79 -1.38 -7.47
CA MET A 380 -3.79 -2.23 -6.80
C MET A 380 -4.91 -2.73 -7.72
N GLY A 381 -5.17 -2.02 -8.83
CA GLY A 381 -6.16 -2.46 -9.82
C GLY A 381 -5.77 -3.73 -10.56
N LEU A 382 -4.56 -4.26 -10.36
CA LEU A 382 -4.16 -5.59 -10.85
C LEU A 382 -3.96 -6.58 -9.69
N THR A 383 -3.39 -6.14 -8.56
CA THR A 383 -2.94 -7.06 -7.52
C THR A 383 -4.06 -7.61 -6.64
N GLN A 384 -5.17 -6.88 -6.49
CA GLN A 384 -6.27 -7.18 -5.57
C GLN A 384 -7.47 -7.85 -6.28
N HIS A 385 -7.16 -8.85 -7.12
CA HIS A 385 -8.10 -9.69 -7.86
C HIS A 385 -7.77 -11.17 -7.64
N VAL A 386 -8.74 -12.08 -7.79
CA VAL A 386 -8.52 -13.54 -7.63
C VAL A 386 -7.38 -14.02 -8.54
N ASN A 387 -7.36 -13.57 -9.79
CA ASN A 387 -6.35 -13.85 -10.81
C ASN A 387 -5.19 -12.82 -10.84
N GLY A 388 -4.99 -12.03 -9.78
CA GLY A 388 -4.04 -10.91 -9.79
C GLY A 388 -2.59 -11.31 -10.09
N VAL A 389 -2.14 -12.48 -9.61
CA VAL A 389 -0.80 -13.03 -9.92
C VAL A 389 -0.67 -13.30 -11.42
N ASP A 390 -1.65 -13.98 -12.02
CA ASP A 390 -1.60 -14.35 -13.42
C ASP A 390 -1.72 -13.13 -14.34
N THR A 391 -2.55 -12.15 -14.00
CA THR A 391 -2.64 -10.89 -14.76
C THR A 391 -1.29 -10.16 -14.80
N ILE A 392 -0.53 -10.16 -13.69
CA ILE A 392 0.81 -9.55 -13.66
C ILE A 392 1.79 -10.36 -14.50
N LYS A 393 1.66 -11.68 -14.56
CA LYS A 393 2.49 -12.52 -15.43
C LYS A 393 2.26 -12.23 -16.92
N GLU A 394 1.05 -11.87 -17.33
CA GLU A 394 0.83 -11.41 -18.71
C GLU A 394 1.49 -10.04 -18.98
N VAL A 395 1.53 -9.14 -18.00
CA VAL A 395 2.38 -7.93 -18.11
C VAL A 395 3.85 -8.30 -18.31
N VAL A 396 4.34 -9.34 -17.62
CA VAL A 396 5.69 -9.87 -17.85
C VAL A 396 5.82 -10.47 -19.24
N ASN A 397 4.87 -11.28 -19.72
CA ASN A 397 4.89 -11.85 -21.07
C ASN A 397 5.01 -10.76 -22.14
N LEU A 398 4.19 -9.71 -22.10
CA LEU A 398 4.31 -8.55 -23.00
C LEU A 398 5.70 -7.90 -22.94
N CYS A 399 6.23 -7.73 -21.72
CA CYS A 399 7.58 -7.18 -21.52
C CYS A 399 8.65 -8.09 -22.18
N LEU A 400 8.55 -9.41 -22.01
CA LEU A 400 9.49 -10.38 -22.59
C LEU A 400 9.37 -10.49 -24.12
N LEU A 401 8.15 -10.50 -24.69
CA LEU A 401 7.92 -10.50 -26.15
C LEU A 401 8.65 -9.33 -26.83
N LYS A 402 8.58 -8.17 -26.18
CA LYS A 402 9.20 -6.93 -26.66
C LYS A 402 10.68 -6.83 -26.30
N GLY A 403 11.23 -7.78 -25.55
CA GLY A 403 12.55 -7.72 -24.93
C GLY A 403 12.72 -6.46 -24.09
N ALA A 404 11.65 -5.91 -23.50
CA ALA A 404 11.61 -4.60 -22.84
C ALA A 404 12.10 -4.65 -21.37
N ILE A 405 13.15 -5.42 -21.10
CA ILE A 405 13.77 -5.60 -19.78
C ILE A 405 15.28 -5.81 -19.95
N GLY A 406 16.08 -5.54 -18.91
CA GLY A 406 17.53 -5.68 -18.98
C GLY A 406 18.22 -4.62 -19.85
N LYS A 407 17.54 -3.49 -20.08
CA LYS A 407 18.06 -2.36 -20.87
C LYS A 407 17.54 -1.02 -20.33
N PRO A 408 18.24 0.10 -20.60
CA PRO A 408 17.76 1.42 -20.22
C PRO A 408 16.40 1.77 -20.84
N ASN A 409 15.61 2.56 -20.12
CA ASN A 409 14.33 3.12 -20.56
C ASN A 409 13.20 2.10 -20.76
N ALA A 410 13.34 0.91 -20.19
CA ALA A 410 12.38 -0.18 -20.32
C ALA A 410 12.33 -1.01 -19.04
N GLY A 411 11.16 -1.59 -18.75
CA GLY A 411 11.04 -2.57 -17.69
C GLY A 411 9.70 -2.56 -16.97
N LEU A 412 9.71 -3.18 -15.80
CA LEU A 412 8.56 -3.43 -14.96
C LEU A 412 8.60 -2.51 -13.74
N CYS A 413 7.48 -1.84 -13.45
CA CYS A 413 7.35 -0.85 -12.39
C CYS A 413 6.10 -1.11 -11.54
N PRO A 414 6.12 -2.08 -10.60
CA PRO A 414 5.10 -2.17 -9.56
C PRO A 414 5.23 -0.95 -8.64
N VAL A 415 4.32 0.02 -8.77
CA VAL A 415 4.41 1.29 -8.05
C VAL A 415 3.91 1.11 -6.62
N ARG A 416 4.85 0.90 -5.68
CA ARG A 416 4.54 0.55 -4.29
C ARG A 416 3.89 1.72 -3.54
N GLY A 417 2.99 1.39 -2.63
CA GLY A 417 2.21 2.36 -1.85
C GLY A 417 3.00 3.02 -0.72
N HIS A 418 3.14 2.32 0.41
CA HIS A 418 3.77 2.87 1.61
C HIS A 418 5.27 3.09 1.44
N SER A 419 5.75 4.19 2.02
CA SER A 419 7.12 4.72 1.94
C SER A 419 8.25 3.70 2.10
N ASN A 420 8.09 2.68 2.95
CA ASN A 420 9.12 1.67 3.21
C ASN A 420 8.63 0.23 3.09
N VAL A 421 7.51 -0.03 2.40
CA VAL A 421 7.01 -1.43 2.27
C VAL A 421 8.03 -2.35 1.61
N GLN A 422 8.82 -1.80 0.68
CA GLN A 422 9.88 -2.55 0.03
C GLN A 422 11.03 -2.86 1.00
N GLY A 423 11.42 -1.87 1.81
CA GLY A 423 12.47 -2.02 2.83
C GLY A 423 12.09 -3.04 3.89
N ASN A 424 10.86 -3.02 4.38
CA ASN A 424 10.37 -4.04 5.32
C ASN A 424 10.57 -5.47 4.80
N ARG A 425 10.18 -5.74 3.55
CA ARG A 425 10.38 -7.06 2.92
C ARG A 425 11.87 -7.39 2.77
N THR A 426 12.69 -6.43 2.36
CA THR A 426 14.15 -6.62 2.28
C THR A 426 14.75 -6.93 3.65
N MET A 427 14.25 -6.29 4.72
CA MET A 427 14.63 -6.52 6.11
C MET A 427 14.00 -7.78 6.72
N LEU A 428 13.50 -8.71 5.89
CA LEU A 428 12.95 -10.01 6.30
C LEU A 428 11.66 -9.96 7.14
N ILE A 429 10.86 -8.89 7.03
CA ILE A 429 9.46 -8.91 7.45
C ILE A 429 8.69 -9.79 6.44
N ASN A 430 8.67 -11.09 6.71
CA ASN A 430 8.16 -12.11 5.79
C ASN A 430 7.66 -13.32 6.57
N ASP A 431 6.40 -13.69 6.33
CA ASP A 431 5.76 -14.90 6.86
C ASP A 431 6.30 -16.19 6.21
N LYS A 432 6.88 -16.07 5.01
CA LYS A 432 7.43 -17.18 4.21
C LYS A 432 8.91 -16.92 3.84
N PRO A 433 9.83 -16.78 4.81
CA PRO A 433 11.25 -16.56 4.54
C PRO A 433 11.88 -17.78 3.85
N THR A 434 12.90 -17.56 3.02
CA THR A 434 13.62 -18.67 2.39
C THR A 434 14.53 -19.37 3.39
N GLN A 435 14.84 -20.66 3.16
CA GLN A 435 15.77 -21.39 4.02
C GLN A 435 17.14 -20.71 4.08
N GLN A 436 17.64 -20.20 2.96
CA GLN A 436 18.90 -19.46 2.91
C GLN A 436 18.90 -18.21 3.80
N GLN A 437 17.78 -17.47 3.85
CA GLN A 437 17.66 -16.30 4.73
C GLN A 437 17.72 -16.72 6.21
N LEU A 438 17.03 -17.80 6.58
CA LEU A 438 17.03 -18.33 7.94
C LEU A 438 18.40 -18.90 8.33
N ASP A 439 19.06 -19.64 7.44
CA ASP A 439 20.41 -20.16 7.66
C ASP A 439 21.41 -19.03 7.89
N LYS A 440 21.27 -17.92 7.17
CA LYS A 440 22.14 -16.75 7.37
C LYS A 440 21.93 -16.09 8.74
N LEU A 441 20.68 -16.02 9.23
CA LEU A 441 20.41 -15.55 10.59
C LEU A 441 21.02 -16.51 11.63
N GLN A 442 20.85 -17.82 11.46
CA GLN A 442 21.45 -18.83 12.34
C GLN A 442 22.99 -18.71 12.38
N GLU A 443 23.64 -18.56 11.23
CA GLU A 443 25.09 -18.40 11.10
C GLU A 443 25.60 -17.20 11.90
N ILE A 444 24.89 -16.06 11.83
CA ILE A 444 25.32 -14.80 12.45
C ILE A 444 25.04 -14.78 13.96
N PHE A 445 23.86 -15.24 14.38
CA PHE A 445 23.38 -15.04 15.75
C PHE A 445 23.44 -16.31 16.61
N GLY A 446 23.52 -17.50 16.01
CA GLY A 446 23.69 -18.77 16.72
C GLY A 446 22.43 -19.36 17.35
N PHE A 447 21.27 -18.69 17.27
CA PHE A 447 19.97 -19.30 17.61
C PHE A 447 19.39 -20.06 16.40
N GLU A 448 18.43 -20.96 16.64
CA GLU A 448 17.71 -21.68 15.57
C GLU A 448 16.43 -20.91 15.20
N PRO A 449 16.35 -20.27 14.02
CA PRO A 449 15.14 -19.60 13.58
C PRO A 449 14.04 -20.62 13.23
N PRO A 450 12.76 -20.29 13.45
CA PRO A 450 11.65 -21.16 13.07
C PRO A 450 11.69 -21.44 11.56
N ARG A 451 11.55 -22.72 11.19
CA ARG A 451 11.63 -23.16 9.78
C ARG A 451 10.27 -23.25 9.08
N LYS A 452 9.19 -23.30 9.85
CA LYS A 452 7.82 -23.33 9.33
C LYS A 452 7.38 -21.91 8.97
N ASN A 453 6.65 -21.77 7.86
CA ASN A 453 6.01 -20.50 7.50
C ASN A 453 5.01 -20.07 8.60
N GLY A 454 4.91 -18.76 8.81
CA GLY A 454 3.90 -18.17 9.68
C GLY A 454 2.65 -17.73 8.93
N TYR A 455 1.80 -17.00 9.63
CA TYR A 455 0.57 -16.44 9.09
C TYR A 455 0.79 -15.12 8.35
N ASP A 456 0.21 -15.02 7.15
CA ASP A 456 -0.04 -13.72 6.51
C ASP A 456 -1.22 -12.98 7.17
N VAL A 457 -1.54 -11.77 6.70
CA VAL A 457 -2.62 -10.94 7.29
C VAL A 457 -3.97 -11.66 7.34
N VAL A 458 -4.39 -12.32 6.26
CA VAL A 458 -5.71 -12.98 6.20
C VAL A 458 -5.71 -14.19 7.13
N GLU A 459 -4.65 -15.00 7.08
CA GLU A 459 -4.49 -16.16 7.95
C GLU A 459 -4.45 -15.76 9.43
N ALA A 460 -3.79 -14.65 9.77
CA ALA A 460 -3.72 -14.14 11.14
C ALA A 460 -5.09 -13.71 11.66
N ILE A 461 -5.91 -13.04 10.83
CA ILE A 461 -7.30 -12.68 11.17
C ILE A 461 -8.12 -13.93 11.44
N VAL A 462 -8.06 -14.93 10.55
CA VAL A 462 -8.77 -16.20 10.72
C VAL A 462 -8.27 -16.94 11.97
N ALA A 463 -6.96 -16.96 12.23
CA ALA A 463 -6.38 -17.60 13.40
C ALA A 463 -6.78 -16.91 14.71
N MET A 464 -6.89 -15.58 14.74
CA MET A 464 -7.45 -14.82 15.87
C MET A 464 -8.94 -15.15 16.07
N HIS A 465 -9.74 -15.21 15.00
CA HIS A 465 -11.15 -15.58 15.08
C HIS A 465 -11.37 -17.00 15.62
N GLN A 466 -10.45 -17.91 15.28
CA GLN A 466 -10.40 -19.28 15.79
C GLN A 466 -9.70 -19.42 17.16
N GLU A 467 -9.33 -18.31 17.81
CA GLU A 467 -8.63 -18.27 19.11
C GLU A 467 -7.27 -19.00 19.15
N LYS A 468 -6.68 -19.25 17.97
CA LYS A 468 -5.32 -19.82 17.82
C LYS A 468 -4.25 -18.76 18.05
N VAL A 469 -4.50 -17.52 17.61
CA VAL A 469 -3.68 -16.36 17.95
C VAL A 469 -4.35 -15.60 19.09
N LYS A 470 -3.62 -15.41 20.18
CA LYS A 470 -4.06 -14.81 21.44
C LYS A 470 -3.42 -13.46 21.70
N VAL A 471 -2.29 -13.14 21.06
CA VAL A 471 -1.62 -11.83 21.18
C VAL A 471 -1.39 -11.26 19.78
N LEU A 472 -1.85 -10.03 19.57
CA LEU A 472 -1.52 -9.26 18.37
C LEU A 472 -0.64 -8.08 18.77
N PHE A 473 0.54 -7.97 18.18
CA PHE A 473 1.40 -6.80 18.28
C PHE A 473 1.49 -6.11 16.91
N CYS A 474 1.04 -4.86 16.81
CA CYS A 474 1.12 -4.06 15.60
C CYS A 474 2.24 -3.01 15.71
N MET A 475 3.28 -3.18 14.90
CA MET A 475 4.27 -2.13 14.62
C MET A 475 3.70 -1.15 13.59
N GLY A 476 2.98 -0.16 14.08
CA GLY A 476 2.26 0.82 13.26
C GLY A 476 1.01 0.27 12.57
N GLY A 477 0.34 1.16 11.83
CA GLY A 477 -0.84 0.85 11.02
C GLY A 477 -2.18 1.01 11.77
N ASN A 478 -3.25 0.85 11.01
CA ASN A 478 -4.62 0.74 11.53
C ASN A 478 -5.16 -0.61 11.04
N PHE A 479 -4.79 -1.68 11.76
CA PHE A 479 -5.01 -3.05 11.31
C PHE A 479 -6.48 -3.31 11.00
N LEU A 480 -7.39 -2.93 11.91
CA LEU A 480 -8.83 -3.08 11.72
C LEU A 480 -9.33 -2.41 10.44
N SER A 481 -9.09 -1.11 10.26
CA SER A 481 -9.69 -0.40 9.12
C SER A 481 -9.01 -0.72 7.79
N ALA A 482 -7.77 -1.24 7.79
CA ALA A 482 -7.03 -1.52 6.57
C ALA A 482 -7.31 -2.91 5.99
N THR A 483 -7.82 -3.83 6.80
CA THR A 483 -8.03 -5.25 6.46
C THR A 483 -9.42 -5.50 5.87
N PRO A 484 -9.63 -6.64 5.19
CA PRO A 484 -10.96 -7.02 4.69
C PRO A 484 -11.90 -7.40 5.83
N ASP A 485 -13.21 -7.38 5.54
CA ASP A 485 -14.27 -7.84 6.43
C ASP A 485 -14.18 -7.21 7.83
N THR A 486 -14.42 -5.90 7.91
CA THR A 486 -14.22 -5.10 9.13
C THR A 486 -14.88 -5.72 10.37
N VAL A 487 -16.10 -6.26 10.24
CA VAL A 487 -16.83 -6.89 11.34
C VAL A 487 -16.17 -8.20 11.75
N TYR A 488 -15.85 -9.08 10.81
CA TYR A 488 -15.13 -10.33 11.12
C TYR A 488 -13.76 -10.07 11.77
N THR A 489 -13.03 -9.07 11.27
CA THR A 489 -11.75 -8.66 11.85
C THR A 489 -11.93 -8.08 13.25
N ALA A 490 -12.96 -7.28 13.49
CA ALA A 490 -13.27 -6.76 14.82
C ALA A 490 -13.59 -7.89 15.82
N GLU A 491 -14.38 -8.89 15.42
CA GLU A 491 -14.63 -10.08 16.22
C GLU A 491 -13.33 -10.84 16.53
N ALA A 492 -12.45 -10.99 15.54
CA ALA A 492 -11.16 -11.64 15.70
C ALA A 492 -10.27 -10.90 16.73
N LEU A 493 -10.17 -9.57 16.63
CA LEU A 493 -9.42 -8.74 17.58
C LEU A 493 -9.95 -8.88 19.00
N ARG A 494 -11.28 -8.83 19.17
CA ARG A 494 -11.96 -8.94 20.48
C ARG A 494 -11.73 -10.29 21.18
N LYS A 495 -11.40 -11.34 20.44
CA LYS A 495 -11.07 -12.68 20.95
C LYS A 495 -9.62 -12.82 21.45
N THR A 496 -8.74 -11.86 21.14
CA THR A 496 -7.36 -11.90 21.62
C THR A 496 -7.28 -11.53 23.11
N LYS A 497 -6.28 -12.05 23.81
CA LYS A 497 -5.98 -11.71 25.21
C LYS A 497 -5.32 -10.33 25.33
N LEU A 498 -4.49 -9.98 24.35
CA LEU A 498 -3.76 -8.71 24.34
C LEU A 498 -3.61 -8.18 22.91
N THR A 499 -4.01 -6.92 22.71
CA THR A 499 -3.66 -6.13 21.51
C THR A 499 -2.66 -5.04 21.87
N VAL A 500 -1.52 -4.97 21.18
CA VAL A 500 -0.52 -3.92 21.38
C VAL A 500 -0.36 -3.12 20.10
N ASN A 501 -0.35 -1.79 20.20
CA ASN A 501 -0.17 -0.92 19.05
C ASN A 501 0.96 0.07 19.29
N VAL A 502 2.00 0.02 18.45
CA VAL A 502 2.97 1.11 18.33
C VAL A 502 2.39 2.15 17.38
N SER A 503 2.16 3.38 17.84
CA SER A 503 1.37 4.35 17.07
C SER A 503 1.74 5.81 17.35
N THR A 504 1.69 6.65 16.32
CA THR A 504 1.90 8.09 16.46
C THR A 504 0.61 8.85 16.79
N LYS A 505 -0.55 8.33 16.36
CA LYS A 505 -1.87 8.95 16.47
C LYS A 505 -2.94 7.91 16.76
N LEU A 506 -4.04 8.35 17.37
CA LEU A 506 -5.22 7.52 17.62
C LEU A 506 -5.91 7.15 16.30
N ASN A 507 -6.41 5.92 16.20
CA ASN A 507 -7.23 5.42 15.10
C ASN A 507 -8.25 4.39 15.62
N ARG A 508 -9.19 3.94 14.76
CA ARG A 508 -10.27 3.03 15.17
C ARG A 508 -9.78 1.68 15.69
N GLY A 509 -8.66 1.17 15.19
CA GLY A 509 -8.03 -0.05 15.70
C GLY A 509 -7.57 0.03 17.16
N HIS A 510 -7.44 1.23 17.73
CA HIS A 510 -7.18 1.42 19.17
C HIS A 510 -8.46 1.32 20.03
N LEU A 511 -9.63 1.30 19.40
CA LEU A 511 -10.93 1.30 20.07
C LEU A 511 -11.62 -0.07 20.03
N VAL A 512 -11.22 -0.92 19.08
CA VAL A 512 -11.63 -2.32 18.99
C VAL A 512 -10.46 -3.18 19.41
N VAL A 513 -10.52 -3.65 20.65
CA VAL A 513 -9.39 -4.26 21.34
C VAL A 513 -9.68 -5.69 21.78
N GLY A 514 -8.62 -6.43 22.11
CA GLY A 514 -8.73 -7.69 22.86
C GLY A 514 -9.16 -7.47 24.32
N GLU A 515 -9.00 -8.50 25.15
CA GLU A 515 -9.33 -8.40 26.58
C GLU A 515 -8.56 -7.28 27.28
N GLU A 516 -7.28 -7.10 26.93
CA GLU A 516 -6.42 -5.99 27.35
C GLU A 516 -5.83 -5.29 26.11
N SER A 517 -5.50 -4.00 26.23
CA SER A 517 -4.83 -3.25 25.16
C SER A 517 -3.75 -2.33 25.66
N ILE A 518 -2.67 -2.17 24.89
CA ILE A 518 -1.60 -1.21 25.16
C ILE A 518 -1.34 -0.38 23.91
N ILE A 519 -1.21 0.93 24.07
CA ILE A 519 -0.72 1.83 23.03
C ILE A 519 0.64 2.39 23.43
N LEU A 520 1.65 2.12 22.59
CA LEU A 520 3.02 2.57 22.76
C LEU A 520 3.29 3.73 21.78
N PRO A 521 3.44 4.97 22.27
CA PRO A 521 3.69 6.10 21.39
C PRO A 521 5.14 6.08 20.89
N THR A 522 5.32 6.38 19.61
CA THR A 522 6.64 6.38 18.97
C THR A 522 6.99 7.75 18.38
N LEU A 523 8.29 7.96 18.20
CA LEU A 523 8.80 9.01 17.31
C LEU A 523 8.24 8.82 15.90
N SER A 524 7.92 9.93 15.27
CA SER A 524 7.57 10.00 13.86
C SER A 524 8.79 10.33 13.01
N ARG A 525 8.68 10.25 11.68
CA ARG A 525 9.83 10.39 10.79
C ARG A 525 10.42 11.80 10.75
N SER A 526 9.62 12.80 11.06
CA SER A 526 10.00 14.22 11.17
C SER A 526 10.55 14.60 12.53
N ASP A 527 10.37 13.76 13.57
CA ASP A 527 10.93 14.01 14.90
C ASP A 527 12.44 13.73 14.91
N LYS A 528 13.20 14.59 15.57
CA LYS A 528 14.60 14.31 15.89
C LYS A 528 14.69 13.12 16.82
N ASP A 529 15.61 12.22 16.51
CA ASP A 529 15.95 11.08 17.34
C ASP A 529 17.37 11.29 17.88
N VAL A 530 17.48 11.57 19.18
CA VAL A 530 18.76 11.82 19.84
C VAL A 530 18.99 10.74 20.87
N VAL A 531 20.01 9.92 20.64
CA VAL A 531 20.37 8.81 21.53
C VAL A 531 21.78 9.05 22.05
N ASN A 532 21.93 9.13 23.37
CA ASN A 532 23.21 9.42 24.04
C ASN A 532 23.92 10.69 23.52
N GLY A 533 23.13 11.73 23.18
CA GLY A 533 23.65 12.99 22.64
C GLY A 533 24.03 12.94 21.16
N ILE A 534 23.79 11.82 20.47
CA ILE A 534 24.05 11.63 19.05
C ILE A 534 22.73 11.66 18.28
N ASP A 535 22.63 12.56 17.30
CA ASP A 535 21.55 12.57 16.33
C ASP A 535 21.58 11.29 15.47
N GLN A 536 20.59 10.43 15.65
CA GLN A 536 20.38 9.24 14.85
C GLN A 536 19.62 9.58 13.56
N PHE A 537 19.67 8.66 12.60
CA PHE A 537 18.82 8.70 11.40
C PHE A 537 18.41 7.29 11.01
N ILE A 538 17.22 7.16 10.45
CA ILE A 538 16.72 5.90 9.92
C ILE A 538 17.00 5.79 8.42
N THR A 539 16.77 4.62 7.85
CA THR A 539 16.80 4.42 6.41
C THR A 539 15.52 3.77 5.88
N SER A 540 15.21 4.05 4.62
CA SER A 540 14.07 3.49 3.90
C SER A 540 14.46 3.05 2.48
N GLU A 541 13.77 2.06 1.92
CA GLU A 541 13.88 1.60 0.54
C GLU A 541 12.62 1.98 -0.26
N ASN A 542 12.81 2.71 -1.36
CA ASN A 542 11.73 3.13 -2.24
C ASN A 542 11.39 2.10 -3.34
N SER A 543 10.40 2.40 -4.18
CA SER A 543 9.88 1.49 -5.21
C SER A 543 10.91 1.07 -6.28
N MET A 544 11.99 1.83 -6.46
CA MET A 544 13.04 1.56 -7.45
C MET A 544 14.27 0.86 -6.85
N GLY A 545 14.19 0.46 -5.58
CA GLY A 545 15.27 -0.24 -4.88
C GLY A 545 16.40 0.67 -4.41
N VAL A 546 16.13 1.95 -4.16
CA VAL A 546 17.10 2.88 -3.56
C VAL A 546 16.91 2.92 -2.06
N VAL A 547 17.99 2.67 -1.32
CA VAL A 547 18.07 2.83 0.13
C VAL A 547 18.58 4.23 0.44
N GLN A 548 17.78 5.02 1.17
CA GLN A 548 18.08 6.41 1.48
C GLN A 548 17.97 6.69 2.98
N MET A 549 18.75 7.66 3.44
CA MET A 549 18.71 8.19 4.80
C MET A 549 17.52 9.15 4.97
N SER A 550 16.83 9.01 6.11
CA SER A 550 15.81 9.95 6.58
C SER A 550 16.13 10.41 8.00
N LYS A 551 16.34 11.71 8.17
CA LYS A 551 16.72 12.35 9.44
C LYS A 551 15.71 13.43 9.85
N GLY A 552 14.96 13.17 10.92
CA GLY A 552 13.99 14.12 11.47
C GLY A 552 14.66 15.38 12.04
N ILE A 553 13.90 16.48 12.08
CA ILE A 553 14.41 17.84 12.37
C ILE A 553 13.54 18.63 13.35
N LEU A 554 12.42 18.07 13.77
CA LEU A 554 11.48 18.66 14.71
C LEU A 554 11.70 18.13 16.12
N GLU A 555 11.54 18.98 17.12
CA GLU A 555 11.47 18.50 18.50
C GLU A 555 10.24 17.58 18.65
N PRO A 556 10.39 16.39 19.25
CA PRO A 556 9.26 15.50 19.50
C PRO A 556 8.14 16.17 20.31
N VAL A 557 6.89 15.74 20.11
CA VAL A 557 5.73 16.33 20.82
C VAL A 557 5.72 16.03 22.33
N SER A 558 6.55 15.06 22.76
CA SER A 558 6.67 14.62 24.15
C SER A 558 8.06 14.01 24.40
N ASN A 559 8.56 14.16 25.62
CA ASN A 559 9.80 13.52 26.10
C ASN A 559 9.59 12.05 26.49
N ASN A 560 8.35 11.56 26.51
CA ASN A 560 8.01 10.17 26.86
C ASN A 560 7.95 9.25 25.63
N LEU A 561 8.35 9.72 24.45
CA LEU A 561 8.38 8.92 23.24
C LEU A 561 9.68 8.10 23.17
N LEU A 562 9.58 6.87 22.67
CA LEU A 562 10.73 6.08 22.24
C LEU A 562 10.69 5.92 20.72
N ASN A 563 11.84 5.69 20.09
CA ASN A 563 11.87 5.27 18.68
C ASN A 563 11.50 3.79 18.54
N GLU A 564 11.06 3.37 17.35
CA GLU A 564 10.62 2.00 17.06
C GLU A 564 11.72 0.97 17.41
N THR A 565 12.99 1.27 17.09
CA THR A 565 14.14 0.38 17.38
C THR A 565 14.30 0.14 18.88
N GLN A 566 14.23 1.18 19.72
CA GLN A 566 14.31 1.07 21.17
C GLN A 566 13.11 0.32 21.76
N ILE A 567 11.91 0.53 21.21
CA ILE A 567 10.71 -0.23 21.61
C ILE A 567 10.96 -1.72 21.39
N VAL A 568 11.45 -2.11 20.21
CA VAL A 568 11.76 -3.51 19.89
C VAL A 568 12.83 -4.07 20.81
N CYS A 569 13.99 -3.42 20.93
CA CYS A 569 15.10 -3.92 21.75
C CYS A 569 14.71 -4.08 23.22
N LYS A 570 13.97 -3.11 23.79
CA LYS A 570 13.51 -3.18 25.19
C LYS A 570 12.46 -4.27 25.39
N LEU A 571 11.54 -4.45 24.42
CA LEU A 571 10.58 -5.54 24.44
C LEU A 571 11.27 -6.91 24.34
N ALA A 572 12.26 -7.04 23.46
CA ALA A 572 13.04 -8.26 23.30
C ALA A 572 13.75 -8.64 24.60
N LYS A 573 14.40 -7.67 25.27
CA LYS A 573 14.99 -7.88 26.60
C LYS A 573 13.99 -8.34 27.65
N ALA A 574 12.82 -7.68 27.71
CA ALA A 574 11.79 -8.03 28.68
C ALA A 574 11.22 -9.44 28.42
N THR A 575 11.09 -9.84 27.16
CA THR A 575 10.48 -11.10 26.75
C THR A 575 11.47 -12.27 26.84
N LEU A 576 12.63 -12.15 26.19
CA LEU A 576 13.62 -13.21 26.07
C LEU A 576 14.46 -13.37 27.35
N GLY A 577 14.79 -12.26 28.01
CA GLY A 577 15.61 -12.25 29.22
C GLY A 577 16.97 -12.92 28.99
N SER A 578 17.38 -13.81 29.89
CA SER A 578 18.66 -14.55 29.75
C SER A 578 18.67 -15.61 28.64
N ARG A 579 17.56 -15.83 27.92
CA ARG A 579 17.52 -16.72 26.76
C ARG A 579 18.11 -16.08 25.50
N SER A 580 18.20 -14.76 25.49
CA SER A 580 18.66 -14.00 24.33
C SER A 580 20.15 -14.17 24.08
N VAL A 581 20.53 -14.31 22.81
CA VAL A 581 21.93 -14.28 22.33
C VAL A 581 22.28 -12.97 21.64
N VAL A 582 21.29 -12.14 21.34
CA VAL A 582 21.44 -10.83 20.69
C VAL A 582 21.72 -9.73 21.72
N ASP A 583 22.69 -8.85 21.44
CA ASP A 583 23.03 -7.67 22.26
C ASP A 583 22.06 -6.50 22.03
N TRP A 584 20.86 -6.63 22.57
CA TRP A 584 19.80 -5.63 22.43
C TRP A 584 20.16 -4.24 22.97
N ASP A 585 21.04 -4.14 23.97
CA ASP A 585 21.43 -2.84 24.54
C ASP A 585 22.30 -2.04 23.56
N ARG A 586 23.22 -2.72 22.89
CA ARG A 586 24.01 -2.11 21.81
C ARG A 586 23.09 -1.58 20.70
N TYR A 587 22.19 -2.41 20.20
CA TYR A 587 21.33 -2.03 19.07
C TYR A 587 20.25 -1.00 19.42
N ALA A 588 19.84 -0.92 20.70
CA ALA A 588 18.96 0.15 21.18
C ALA A 588 19.64 1.53 21.19
N THR A 589 20.97 1.59 21.13
CA THR A 589 21.75 2.82 21.30
C THR A 589 22.53 3.27 20.07
N SER A 590 22.59 2.45 19.02
CA SER A 590 23.39 2.74 17.82
C SER A 590 22.75 2.15 16.56
N TYR A 591 22.29 3.02 15.66
CA TYR A 591 21.71 2.57 14.38
C TYR A 591 22.79 2.20 13.37
N ASP A 592 24.01 2.72 13.54
CA ASP A 592 25.17 2.27 12.78
C ASP A 592 25.43 0.78 13.06
N ASP A 593 25.34 0.34 14.31
CA ASP A 593 25.51 -1.07 14.67
C ASP A 593 24.41 -1.98 14.09
N VAL A 594 23.16 -1.49 14.04
CA VAL A 594 22.06 -2.22 13.37
C VAL A 594 22.33 -2.34 11.86
N ARG A 595 22.82 -1.28 11.22
CA ARG A 595 23.15 -1.30 9.79
C ARG A 595 24.36 -2.19 9.47
N ASP A 596 25.32 -2.32 10.39
CA ASP A 596 26.40 -3.29 10.25
C ASP A 596 25.88 -4.73 10.32
N LEU A 597 24.91 -5.03 11.21
CA LEU A 597 24.23 -6.33 11.20
C LEU A 597 23.49 -6.59 9.88
N ILE A 598 22.76 -5.60 9.37
CA ILE A 598 22.06 -5.72 8.08
C ILE A 598 23.07 -6.02 6.96
N ALA A 599 24.21 -5.33 6.93
CA ALA A 599 25.27 -5.55 5.95
C ALA A 599 25.84 -6.98 5.98
N MET A 600 25.87 -7.61 7.16
CA MET A 600 26.29 -9.01 7.33
C MET A 600 25.20 -10.00 6.91
N ALA A 601 23.94 -9.69 7.20
CA ALA A 601 22.82 -10.62 7.04
C ALA A 601 22.18 -10.60 5.64
N ILE A 602 22.16 -9.44 4.97
CA ILE A 602 21.36 -9.23 3.75
C ILE A 602 22.28 -8.81 2.60
N PRO A 603 22.30 -9.55 1.48
CA PRO A 603 23.09 -9.19 0.29
C PRO A 603 22.74 -7.79 -0.26
N GLY A 604 23.75 -7.11 -0.81
CA GLY A 604 23.59 -5.77 -1.40
C GLY A 604 23.83 -4.61 -0.44
N PHE A 605 23.98 -4.87 0.87
CA PHE A 605 24.21 -3.87 1.92
C PHE A 605 25.67 -3.72 2.36
N ALA A 606 26.64 -4.25 1.61
CA ALA A 606 28.06 -4.01 1.89
C ALA A 606 28.35 -2.50 2.02
N ASP A 607 29.16 -2.13 3.01
CA ASP A 607 29.48 -0.74 3.38
C ASP A 607 28.25 0.16 3.63
N TYR A 608 27.15 -0.40 4.20
CA TYR A 608 25.88 0.32 4.41
C TYR A 608 26.09 1.71 5.05
N ASN A 609 26.78 1.76 6.19
CA ASN A 609 27.01 2.99 6.92
C ASN A 609 27.65 4.10 6.07
N LYS A 610 28.58 3.75 5.20
CA LYS A 610 29.22 4.69 4.29
C LYS A 610 28.28 5.10 3.15
N ARG A 611 27.72 4.11 2.43
CA ARG A 611 26.95 4.33 1.20
C ARG A 611 25.66 5.10 1.43
N VAL A 612 24.97 4.89 2.54
CA VAL A 612 23.70 5.60 2.79
C VAL A 612 23.87 7.08 3.11
N ARG A 613 25.09 7.50 3.47
CA ARG A 613 25.45 8.90 3.71
C ARG A 613 25.87 9.61 2.42
N GLU A 614 26.01 8.89 1.31
CA GLU A 614 26.18 9.50 -0.01
C GLU A 614 24.89 10.20 -0.44
N PRO A 615 24.96 11.37 -1.12
CA PRO A 615 23.76 12.05 -1.59
C PRO A 615 22.94 11.16 -2.53
N GLY A 616 21.68 10.90 -2.17
CA GLY A 616 20.80 9.99 -2.91
C GLY A 616 20.86 8.53 -2.45
N GLY A 617 21.72 8.20 -1.48
CA GLY A 617 21.83 6.85 -0.94
C GLY A 617 22.42 5.87 -1.95
N PHE A 618 21.93 4.63 -1.97
CA PHE A 618 22.46 3.62 -2.89
C PHE A 618 21.38 2.68 -3.43
N TYR A 619 21.60 2.17 -4.64
CA TYR A 619 20.76 1.14 -5.25
C TYR A 619 21.15 -0.24 -4.73
N LEU A 620 20.14 -1.07 -4.48
CA LEU A 620 20.32 -2.51 -4.27
C LEU A 620 20.51 -3.25 -5.61
N PRO A 621 21.20 -4.40 -5.60
CA PRO A 621 21.33 -5.24 -6.78
C PRO A 621 19.97 -5.62 -7.38
N ASN A 622 19.90 -5.62 -8.71
CA ASN A 622 18.69 -5.94 -9.46
C ASN A 622 19.08 -6.65 -10.76
N ALA A 623 19.21 -7.98 -10.71
CA ALA A 623 19.67 -8.78 -11.84
C ALA A 623 18.85 -8.53 -13.13
N PRO A 624 17.50 -8.49 -13.09
CA PRO A 624 16.69 -8.25 -14.29
C PRO A 624 16.88 -6.86 -14.91
N ARG A 625 17.17 -5.83 -14.12
CA ARG A 625 17.55 -4.51 -14.64
C ARG A 625 18.84 -4.56 -15.45
N GLU A 626 19.79 -5.40 -15.04
CA GLU A 626 21.10 -5.58 -15.67
C GLU A 626 21.12 -6.68 -16.75
N GLY A 627 19.97 -7.29 -17.08
CA GLY A 627 19.85 -8.29 -18.15
C GLY A 627 20.24 -9.72 -17.76
N SER A 628 20.18 -10.04 -16.47
CA SER A 628 20.35 -11.39 -15.90
C SER A 628 19.15 -11.76 -15.03
N PHE A 629 18.97 -13.04 -14.69
CA PHE A 629 17.82 -13.49 -13.91
C PHE A 629 18.24 -14.50 -12.85
N ASP A 630 17.84 -14.28 -11.59
CA ASP A 630 18.14 -15.17 -10.47
C ASP A 630 17.02 -16.21 -10.31
N THR A 631 16.84 -17.02 -11.35
CA THR A 631 15.78 -18.02 -11.48
C THR A 631 16.39 -19.40 -11.72
N PRO A 632 17.02 -20.03 -10.73
CA PRO A 632 17.68 -21.33 -10.91
C PRO A 632 16.72 -22.41 -11.43
N GLN A 633 15.45 -22.36 -11.03
CA GLN A 633 14.37 -23.24 -11.53
C GLN A 633 14.04 -23.05 -13.02
N LEU A 634 14.46 -21.93 -13.61
CA LEU A 634 14.32 -21.60 -15.04
C LEU A 634 15.69 -21.50 -15.74
N ASN A 635 16.74 -22.11 -15.18
CA ASN A 635 18.12 -22.03 -15.69
C ASN A 635 18.64 -20.58 -15.82
N ASN A 636 18.31 -19.72 -14.84
CA ASN A 636 18.70 -18.31 -14.79
C ASN A 636 18.21 -17.49 -16.01
N LYS A 637 17.01 -17.82 -16.49
CA LYS A 637 16.30 -17.13 -17.57
C LYS A 637 14.93 -16.63 -17.10
N ALA A 638 14.36 -15.66 -17.82
CA ALA A 638 12.98 -15.23 -17.58
C ALA A 638 11.96 -16.26 -18.12
N GLY A 639 10.86 -16.46 -17.40
CA GLY A 639 9.83 -17.43 -17.79
C GLY A 639 8.62 -16.77 -18.45
N PHE A 640 8.30 -17.18 -19.68
CA PHE A 640 6.96 -17.02 -20.22
C PHE A 640 5.98 -17.89 -19.44
N THR A 641 4.73 -17.45 -19.37
CA THR A 641 3.68 -18.16 -18.64
C THR A 641 2.43 -18.34 -19.48
N VAL A 642 1.77 -19.48 -19.32
CA VAL A 642 0.47 -19.74 -19.93
C VAL A 642 -0.60 -19.50 -18.88
N THR A 643 -1.45 -18.49 -19.08
CA THR A 643 -2.59 -18.18 -18.20
C THR A 643 -3.92 -18.23 -18.94
N THR A 644 -5.02 -18.21 -18.18
CA THR A 644 -6.40 -18.25 -18.70
C THR A 644 -7.16 -16.97 -18.40
N VAL A 645 -8.08 -16.59 -19.29
CA VAL A 645 -9.04 -15.50 -19.02
C VAL A 645 -10.05 -15.96 -17.95
N PRO A 646 -10.26 -15.18 -16.87
CA PRO A 646 -11.24 -15.54 -15.85
C PRO A 646 -12.68 -15.38 -16.37
N GLU A 647 -13.59 -16.21 -15.87
CA GLU A 647 -15.03 -16.05 -16.09
C GLU A 647 -15.61 -15.06 -15.07
N ASN A 648 -16.00 -13.87 -15.56
CA ASN A 648 -16.53 -12.79 -14.74
C ASN A 648 -18.06 -12.63 -14.92
N SER A 649 -18.82 -13.71 -14.75
CA SER A 649 -20.29 -13.67 -14.87
C SER A 649 -20.96 -13.01 -13.67
N LEU A 650 -21.95 -12.16 -13.91
CA LEU A 650 -22.78 -11.54 -12.87
C LEU A 650 -24.26 -11.87 -13.11
N ALA A 651 -25.04 -12.04 -12.04
CA ALA A 651 -26.49 -12.05 -12.15
C ALA A 651 -27.02 -10.65 -12.56
N ALA A 652 -28.26 -10.60 -13.04
CA ALA A 652 -28.85 -9.36 -13.56
C ALA A 652 -28.96 -8.22 -12.52
N ASP A 653 -29.00 -8.56 -11.23
CA ASP A 653 -29.08 -7.63 -10.09
C ASP A 653 -27.76 -7.50 -9.32
N GLU A 654 -26.65 -7.98 -9.90
CA GLU A 654 -25.31 -7.94 -9.31
C GLU A 654 -24.41 -6.92 -10.01
N TYR A 655 -23.52 -6.35 -9.21
CA TYR A 655 -22.50 -5.40 -9.66
C TYR A 655 -21.14 -5.79 -9.08
N VAL A 656 -20.06 -5.44 -9.76
CA VAL A 656 -18.72 -5.52 -9.17
C VAL A 656 -18.36 -4.19 -8.54
N LEU A 657 -18.03 -4.21 -7.26
CA LEU A 657 -17.49 -3.09 -6.51
C LEU A 657 -15.97 -3.16 -6.46
N MET A 658 -15.32 -2.05 -6.80
CA MET A 658 -13.93 -1.80 -6.43
C MET A 658 -13.83 -0.75 -5.32
N THR A 659 -12.97 -0.98 -4.33
CA THR A 659 -12.69 0.03 -3.31
C THR A 659 -11.58 0.98 -3.77
N ILE A 660 -11.73 2.27 -3.52
CA ILE A 660 -10.79 3.31 -3.97
C ILE A 660 -10.49 4.33 -2.86
N ARG A 661 -9.42 5.11 -3.02
CA ARG A 661 -9.04 6.17 -2.09
C ARG A 661 -9.54 7.52 -2.58
N THR A 662 -9.95 8.37 -1.65
CA THR A 662 -10.15 9.79 -1.96
C THR A 662 -8.80 10.48 -2.16
N HIS A 663 -8.84 11.67 -2.77
CA HIS A 663 -7.68 12.54 -2.84
C HIS A 663 -7.15 12.92 -1.45
N ASP A 664 -8.02 13.31 -0.52
CA ASP A 664 -7.64 13.79 0.83
C ASP A 664 -7.48 12.65 1.85
N GLN A 665 -6.80 11.59 1.42
CA GLN A 665 -6.60 10.40 2.22
C GLN A 665 -5.27 9.74 1.88
N PHE A 666 -4.60 9.20 2.89
CA PHE A 666 -3.51 8.26 2.69
C PHE A 666 -3.71 7.00 3.52
N ASN A 667 -3.88 5.87 2.82
CA ASN A 667 -4.32 4.63 3.43
C ASN A 667 -5.57 4.89 4.30
N THR A 668 -5.62 4.49 5.56
CA THR A 668 -6.76 4.73 6.46
C THR A 668 -6.71 6.09 7.15
N THR A 669 -5.69 6.93 6.89
CA THR A 669 -5.61 8.29 7.45
C THR A 669 -6.40 9.24 6.55
N ILE A 670 -7.49 9.78 7.07
CA ILE A 670 -8.36 10.73 6.36
C ILE A 670 -7.90 12.15 6.73
N TYR A 671 -7.35 12.88 5.77
CA TYR A 671 -6.89 14.27 5.97
C TYR A 671 -8.04 15.27 5.83
N GLY A 672 -9.02 14.93 5.00
CA GLY A 672 -10.22 15.72 4.72
C GLY A 672 -11.33 14.84 4.14
N LEU A 673 -12.54 15.37 4.15
CA LEU A 673 -13.75 14.67 3.70
C LEU A 673 -14.04 14.88 2.21
N ASP A 674 -13.13 15.55 1.50
CA ASP A 674 -13.29 15.90 0.09
C ASP A 674 -12.55 14.92 -0.82
N ASP A 675 -13.18 14.57 -1.93
CA ASP A 675 -12.55 14.07 -3.15
C ASP A 675 -12.77 15.08 -4.27
N ARG A 676 -11.96 16.14 -4.23
CA ARG A 676 -12.04 17.24 -5.20
C ARG A 676 -11.89 16.80 -6.66
N TYR A 677 -11.21 15.68 -6.92
CA TYR A 677 -10.98 15.20 -8.29
C TYR A 677 -12.19 14.48 -8.84
N ARG A 678 -12.90 13.71 -8.00
CA ARG A 678 -14.16 13.06 -8.38
C ARG A 678 -15.38 13.95 -8.16
N GLY A 679 -15.19 15.09 -7.50
CA GLY A 679 -16.21 16.12 -7.31
C GLY A 679 -17.14 15.84 -6.13
N VAL A 680 -16.73 14.99 -5.19
CA VAL A 680 -17.46 14.69 -3.96
C VAL A 680 -16.87 15.55 -2.84
N HIS A 681 -17.71 16.29 -2.12
CA HIS A 681 -17.26 17.13 -1.00
C HIS A 681 -18.07 16.81 0.25
N ASN A 682 -17.37 16.81 1.38
CA ASN A 682 -17.93 16.61 2.71
C ASN A 682 -18.79 15.34 2.86
N GLU A 683 -18.42 14.25 2.19
CA GLU A 683 -19.08 12.95 2.31
C GLU A 683 -18.16 11.84 1.79
N ARG A 684 -18.27 10.66 2.39
CA ARG A 684 -17.52 9.45 2.01
C ARG A 684 -18.40 8.22 1.80
N ARG A 685 -19.64 8.21 2.32
CA ARG A 685 -20.64 7.16 2.08
C ARG A 685 -21.33 7.36 0.73
N VAL A 686 -20.55 7.23 -0.35
CA VAL A 686 -21.05 7.30 -1.74
C VAL A 686 -20.77 6.02 -2.51
N ILE A 687 -21.68 5.66 -3.41
CA ILE A 687 -21.49 4.57 -4.39
C ILE A 687 -21.53 5.17 -5.80
N PHE A 688 -20.42 5.07 -6.51
CA PHE A 688 -20.32 5.51 -7.90
C PHE A 688 -20.92 4.45 -8.81
N MET A 689 -21.90 4.84 -9.63
CA MET A 689 -22.62 3.92 -10.52
C MET A 689 -22.76 4.48 -11.93
N ASN A 690 -22.77 3.61 -12.93
CA ASN A 690 -23.11 3.99 -14.29
C ASN A 690 -24.58 4.47 -14.36
N ALA A 691 -24.85 5.51 -15.15
CA ALA A 691 -26.22 6.07 -15.28
C ALA A 691 -27.25 5.06 -15.82
N SER A 692 -26.85 4.17 -16.73
CA SER A 692 -27.65 3.06 -17.26
C SER A 692 -28.00 2.06 -16.16
N ASP A 693 -27.03 1.71 -15.32
CA ASP A 693 -27.24 0.78 -14.21
C ASP A 693 -28.15 1.35 -13.12
N ILE A 694 -28.03 2.65 -12.83
CA ILE A 694 -28.96 3.35 -11.92
C ILE A 694 -30.40 3.20 -12.42
N GLN A 695 -30.63 3.40 -13.72
CA GLN A 695 -31.97 3.26 -14.32
C GLN A 695 -32.45 1.80 -14.31
N LYS A 696 -31.61 0.84 -14.71
CA LYS A 696 -31.94 -0.60 -14.70
C LYS A 696 -32.28 -1.10 -13.29
N ALA A 697 -31.62 -0.56 -12.27
CA ALA A 697 -31.87 -0.88 -10.86
C ALA A 697 -33.14 -0.21 -10.29
N GLY A 698 -33.84 0.66 -11.04
CA GLY A 698 -34.96 1.43 -10.53
C GLY A 698 -34.57 2.47 -9.48
N LEU A 699 -33.32 2.93 -9.51
CA LEU A 699 -32.76 3.94 -8.61
C LEU A 699 -32.73 5.32 -9.27
N GLN A 700 -32.52 6.35 -8.45
CA GLN A 700 -32.26 7.71 -8.91
C GLN A 700 -30.96 8.26 -8.29
N PRO A 701 -30.27 9.21 -8.96
CA PRO A 701 -29.17 9.94 -8.34
C PRO A 701 -29.60 10.54 -7.00
N GLY A 702 -28.80 10.33 -5.95
CA GLY A 702 -29.12 10.79 -4.60
C GLY A 702 -29.98 9.84 -3.76
N ASP A 703 -30.49 8.74 -4.33
CA ASP A 703 -31.12 7.68 -3.54
C ASP A 703 -30.14 7.15 -2.49
N LYS A 704 -30.68 6.85 -1.31
CA LYS A 704 -29.96 6.19 -0.22
C LYS A 704 -30.11 4.68 -0.37
N VAL A 705 -29.01 3.96 -0.30
CA VAL A 705 -28.96 2.52 -0.54
C VAL A 705 -28.12 1.79 0.51
N ASP A 706 -28.40 0.51 0.67
CA ASP A 706 -27.55 -0.45 1.36
C ASP A 706 -26.91 -1.37 0.32
N LEU A 707 -25.63 -1.68 0.54
CA LEU A 707 -24.83 -2.54 -0.32
C LEU A 707 -24.68 -3.89 0.37
N TYR A 708 -24.96 -4.98 -0.34
CA TYR A 708 -24.94 -6.34 0.20
C TYR A 708 -23.92 -7.19 -0.54
N ASN A 709 -23.12 -7.97 0.18
CA ASN A 709 -22.31 -9.05 -0.38
C ASN A 709 -22.77 -10.39 0.22
N TYR A 710 -22.74 -11.45 -0.57
CA TYR A 710 -23.22 -12.80 -0.20
C TYR A 710 -22.16 -13.89 -0.44
N HIS A 711 -20.89 -13.52 -0.55
CA HIS A 711 -19.82 -14.48 -0.79
C HIS A 711 -19.77 -15.53 0.32
N ASP A 712 -19.62 -16.80 -0.07
CA ASP A 712 -19.71 -17.99 0.79
C ASP A 712 -21.03 -18.13 1.57
N GLY A 713 -22.13 -17.55 1.07
CA GLY A 713 -23.43 -17.60 1.74
C GLY A 713 -23.51 -16.73 3.01
N VAL A 714 -22.50 -15.89 3.27
CA VAL A 714 -22.46 -14.96 4.39
C VAL A 714 -22.96 -13.59 3.94
N GLU A 715 -24.03 -13.09 4.56
CA GLU A 715 -24.51 -11.73 4.30
C GLU A 715 -23.61 -10.70 4.99
N ARG A 716 -23.04 -9.80 4.20
CA ARG A 716 -22.32 -8.60 4.65
C ARG A 716 -23.06 -7.38 4.15
N VAL A 717 -23.14 -6.34 4.97
CA VAL A 717 -23.89 -5.14 4.60
C VAL A 717 -23.14 -3.87 4.95
N ALA A 718 -23.00 -2.98 3.97
CA ALA A 718 -22.56 -1.60 4.18
C ALA A 718 -23.76 -0.68 3.97
N ARG A 719 -24.18 0.02 5.02
CA ARG A 719 -25.47 0.75 5.03
C ARG A 719 -25.35 2.20 4.65
N LEU A 720 -26.46 2.77 4.21
CA LEU A 720 -26.66 4.22 4.08
C LEU A 720 -25.59 4.89 3.19
N PHE A 721 -25.50 4.44 1.94
CA PHE A 721 -24.68 5.07 0.89
C PHE A 721 -25.55 5.92 -0.04
N VAL A 722 -25.00 6.99 -0.59
CA VAL A 722 -25.68 7.84 -1.58
C VAL A 722 -25.25 7.45 -2.99
N VAL A 723 -26.22 7.23 -3.88
CA VAL A 723 -25.97 6.91 -5.29
C VAL A 723 -25.45 8.14 -6.03
N VAL A 724 -24.24 8.05 -6.59
CA VAL A 724 -23.59 9.09 -7.39
C VAL A 724 -23.37 8.60 -8.82
N PRO A 725 -24.02 9.20 -9.84
CA PRO A 725 -23.75 8.87 -11.23
C PRO A 725 -22.31 9.17 -11.59
N TYR A 726 -21.64 8.23 -12.26
CA TYR A 726 -20.25 8.35 -12.66
C TYR A 726 -19.97 7.68 -14.00
N ASN A 727 -18.93 8.15 -14.69
CA ASN A 727 -18.42 7.48 -15.89
C ASN A 727 -17.56 6.28 -15.49
N ILE A 728 -18.25 5.15 -15.28
CA ILE A 728 -17.69 3.83 -14.99
C ILE A 728 -18.39 2.82 -15.92
N PRO A 729 -17.73 1.73 -16.38
CA PRO A 729 -18.39 0.77 -17.27
C PRO A 729 -19.64 0.14 -16.62
N GLU A 730 -20.63 -0.23 -17.43
CA GLU A 730 -21.83 -0.92 -16.94
C GLU A 730 -21.48 -2.21 -16.19
N GLY A 731 -22.24 -2.52 -15.14
CA GLY A 731 -22.00 -3.63 -14.21
C GLY A 731 -20.95 -3.34 -13.14
N ASN A 732 -20.23 -2.22 -13.23
CA ASN A 732 -19.17 -1.86 -12.28
C ASN A 732 -19.57 -0.67 -11.40
N THR A 733 -19.09 -0.69 -10.17
CA THR A 733 -19.29 0.34 -9.16
C THR A 733 -17.99 0.63 -8.41
N ALA A 734 -17.92 1.79 -7.75
CA ALA A 734 -16.79 2.12 -6.89
C ALA A 734 -17.24 2.79 -5.59
N GLY A 735 -16.52 2.53 -4.50
CA GLY A 735 -16.77 3.13 -3.19
C GLY A 735 -15.47 3.38 -2.44
N TYR A 736 -15.50 4.25 -1.43
CA TYR A 736 -14.29 4.52 -0.66
C TYR A 736 -13.98 3.42 0.35
N TYR A 737 -12.68 3.16 0.58
CA TYR A 737 -12.24 2.44 1.79
C TYR A 737 -11.81 3.46 2.86
N PRO A 738 -12.00 3.16 4.16
CA PRO A 738 -12.44 1.88 4.70
C PRO A 738 -13.97 1.65 4.69
N GLU A 739 -14.78 2.62 4.24
CA GLU A 739 -16.25 2.57 4.35
C GLU A 739 -16.89 1.31 3.73
N THR A 740 -16.26 0.73 2.71
CA THR A 740 -16.74 -0.47 2.01
C THR A 740 -15.98 -1.75 2.38
N ASN A 741 -15.00 -1.70 3.28
CA ASN A 741 -14.18 -2.87 3.61
C ASN A 741 -14.96 -4.01 4.26
N VAL A 742 -16.07 -3.71 4.95
CA VAL A 742 -17.00 -4.72 5.48
C VAL A 742 -17.57 -5.65 4.39
N LEU A 743 -17.61 -5.20 3.13
CA LEU A 743 -18.09 -6.01 2.01
C LEU A 743 -17.01 -6.92 1.41
N VAL A 744 -15.74 -6.69 1.71
CA VAL A 744 -14.62 -7.48 1.16
C VAL A 744 -14.56 -8.79 1.94
N PRO A 745 -14.92 -9.94 1.36
CA PRO A 745 -15.00 -11.19 2.12
C PRO A 745 -13.62 -11.65 2.57
N ILE A 746 -13.51 -12.14 3.81
CA ILE A 746 -12.22 -12.61 4.37
C ILE A 746 -11.59 -13.76 3.54
N HIS A 747 -12.40 -14.60 2.90
CA HIS A 747 -11.94 -15.73 2.08
C HIS A 747 -11.83 -15.42 0.58
N SER A 748 -12.20 -14.21 0.15
CA SER A 748 -12.02 -13.79 -1.24
C SER A 748 -10.63 -13.21 -1.44
N VAL A 749 -9.72 -14.06 -1.93
CA VAL A 749 -8.28 -13.77 -2.01
C VAL A 749 -7.70 -14.12 -3.39
N ALA A 750 -6.60 -13.46 -3.74
CA ALA A 750 -5.79 -13.76 -4.89
C ALA A 750 -5.16 -15.15 -4.75
N LEU A 751 -5.28 -15.96 -5.80
CA LEU A 751 -4.65 -17.28 -5.87
C LEU A 751 -3.13 -17.12 -5.73
N LYS A 752 -2.53 -18.00 -4.92
CA LYS A 752 -1.10 -18.05 -4.53
C LYS A 752 -0.62 -16.97 -3.55
N SER A 753 -1.02 -15.71 -3.70
CA SER A 753 -0.53 -14.61 -2.85
C SER A 753 -1.37 -14.34 -1.61
N ASN A 754 -2.60 -14.88 -1.55
CA ASN A 754 -3.56 -14.67 -0.47
C ASN A 754 -3.95 -13.18 -0.25
N THR A 755 -3.71 -12.32 -1.24
CA THR A 755 -4.08 -10.90 -1.18
C THR A 755 -5.59 -10.72 -1.26
N PRO A 756 -6.25 -9.99 -0.35
CA PRO A 756 -7.70 -9.75 -0.41
C PRO A 756 -8.14 -9.09 -1.72
N THR A 757 -9.31 -9.49 -2.24
CA THR A 757 -9.80 -9.01 -3.54
C THR A 757 -10.55 -7.68 -3.45
N SER A 758 -9.96 -6.67 -2.81
CA SER A 758 -10.61 -5.36 -2.59
C SER A 758 -10.96 -4.59 -3.87
N LYS A 759 -10.56 -5.06 -5.05
CA LYS A 759 -10.94 -4.49 -6.35
C LYS A 759 -11.97 -5.33 -7.11
N TYR A 760 -12.40 -6.46 -6.56
CA TYR A 760 -13.44 -7.30 -7.13
C TYR A 760 -14.32 -7.85 -6.01
N VAL A 761 -15.39 -7.13 -5.69
CA VAL A 761 -16.39 -7.53 -4.69
C VAL A 761 -17.76 -7.56 -5.37
N VAL A 762 -18.36 -8.73 -5.52
CA VAL A 762 -19.72 -8.83 -6.07
C VAL A 762 -20.72 -8.32 -5.04
N ILE A 763 -21.55 -7.36 -5.42
CA ILE A 763 -22.55 -6.74 -4.54
C ILE A 763 -23.94 -6.70 -5.17
N LYS A 764 -24.95 -6.62 -4.32
CA LYS A 764 -26.33 -6.24 -4.65
C LYS A 764 -26.67 -4.92 -3.98
N ILE A 765 -27.51 -4.11 -4.62
CA ILE A 765 -27.86 -2.77 -4.13
C ILE A 765 -29.37 -2.72 -3.89
N ARG A 766 -29.77 -2.26 -2.69
CA ARG A 766 -31.18 -2.08 -2.33
C ARG A 766 -31.41 -0.70 -1.74
N LYS A 767 -32.59 -0.11 -1.95
CA LYS A 767 -32.94 1.15 -1.28
C LYS A 767 -32.85 0.99 0.24
N HIS A 768 -32.26 1.97 0.90
CA HIS A 768 -32.11 1.99 2.34
C HIS A 768 -33.50 2.10 2.99
N ALA A 769 -33.84 1.12 3.84
CA ALA A 769 -35.09 1.14 4.59
C ALA A 769 -34.91 1.97 5.85
N VAL A 770 -35.63 3.09 5.96
CA VAL A 770 -35.74 3.82 7.22
C VAL A 770 -36.44 2.89 8.21
N LYS A 771 -35.74 2.43 9.26
CA LYS A 771 -36.42 1.75 10.37
C LYS A 771 -37.50 2.69 10.89
N ALA A 772 -38.77 2.28 10.82
CA ALA A 772 -39.84 3.01 11.49
C ALA A 772 -39.47 3.13 12.96
N ALA A 773 -39.40 4.38 13.46
CA ALA A 773 -39.01 4.70 14.83
C ALA A 773 -40.01 4.15 15.86
#